data_AF-A0A1J1HDM7-F1
#
_entry.id   AF-A0A1J1HDM7-F1
#
_cell.length_a   1.000
_cell.length_b   1.000
_cell.length_c   1.000
_cell.angle_alpha   90.00
_cell.angle_beta   90.00
_cell.angle_gamma   90.00
#
_symmetry.space_group_name_H-M   'P 1'
#
loop_
_entity.id
_entity.type
_entity.pdbx_description
1 polymer ?
#
loop_
_entity_poly.entity_id
_entity_poly.type
_entity_poly.pdbx_seq_one_letter_code
_entity_poly.pdbx_strand_id
1 'polypeptide(L)'
;MNDHKNVINGGSEEENKSKNIDETKDDEKLKFLMEGKLVEKKSTIDFIKPLKDDIKVLDFLLFDMLKNNLPNNLFEILCKIHDLSETYSENPTNENFESLKNCIYNLKDEYLGTIVNAFGHMCILSNFAEWAHRGRRRKAFEKSFVPNDKIYGSVNETLKGTFNILINNGFSVNDIYEQLCNQTIEFVLTTHPTQAIRTSLLKNYIQLGELLLKLDNTDKELYKKKLLYDNLKTNLLASWKTDVIRRIKPTPIDEAITLVDIVEDCIFYRIPNIIRYIDNVFSEYNLPPVKLSSKICLFSSWAGGDRDGNPFVLPETTRYVCYMNKIRGCELFIPMIEILIRDLTLHHCTEKFKTYVKLLEDEVSDYIFDKDNKYLVQKFQWFSPFSKPNKKEIYRRALLIVRAKLKSAVQVYRSLIAHQIVDQDFEKLMFHNTEEFEEILLECYKSLVHSGNSLIAEGYLKDVIRNVKIFGLHLLKLDIRQESDKHVLAMDYICEKLNMKKYSLLNEEEKINFLTQILNSNRPLIPNNIEQEDDISSDFLNVIKTFDVCSQIEEDALGAYIVSMCSNASDILLVEVFQKEFKKSSQRRTQRVVPLLETIQSLKNSSTILENLIKNPWYRNHLRINFSNKQEIMIGYSDSGKDGGRLASAWELFKAQEKLVALGKEYSVEIHFFHGRGGSVSRGGGPQHLAILSQPIDTIKNYLRVTIQGEIITQDFCLKGMMLRSIETYISAVLKCSLLQNTVTIKKEWRELMDEVSELTTKEYKKVVYENSDFVKYFRYATPQIEIGKLNLGSRPSKRKDGNVESLRAIPWVFSWTQNRMHLSVWLGIEVVLDYLINNKKLHILQDMYKNWPFCTSFFNLISMVMAKASLQIAEEYDILVPEELKYIGIILREKLKKSMELTFLVTNEKTFCDNDQLTKRSIESRTKWVAVCNLIQIQALKRLREKENNNNNNNNNFNCDTKNNHKRFHVLESPRSDTIELLKKKVEELDKNHDRINDTSIKNIKKKYTTNSPKMYTSGENADLKKINKRDSYICIKSYLNKKKNKLKKNPKFHALLESDSSACFPSEAESEIFYEDIKGTDSKYQSLSKGNESSDDDNIKTYIDYTSLNDALIVSIKAIAAGMQNTG
;
A
#
# COMPACT_ATOMS: atom_id res chain seq x y z
N MET A 1 41.45 37.74 37.57
CA MET A 1 42.04 39.09 37.64
C MET A 1 40.94 40.06 37.99
N ASN A 2 40.99 40.50 39.26
CA ASN A 2 40.45 41.69 39.90
C ASN A 2 38.93 42.00 39.84
N ASP A 3 38.29 41.77 40.99
CA ASP A 3 37.74 42.79 41.92
C ASP A 3 36.73 43.83 41.38
N HIS A 4 35.58 44.15 42.01
CA HIS A 4 35.39 44.41 43.44
C HIS A 4 33.89 44.36 43.89
N LYS A 5 33.66 43.74 45.06
CA LYS A 5 32.98 44.25 46.29
C LYS A 5 31.58 44.92 46.26
N ASN A 6 30.67 44.25 47.00
CA ASN A 6 30.03 44.68 48.28
C ASN A 6 28.55 45.14 48.35
N VAL A 7 27.71 44.27 48.95
CA VAL A 7 27.11 44.36 50.31
C VAL A 7 25.82 45.22 50.54
N ILE A 8 24.77 44.50 51.00
CA ILE A 8 23.71 44.83 51.99
C ILE A 8 22.52 45.74 51.56
N ASN A 9 21.28 45.21 51.56
CA ASN A 9 20.31 45.24 52.69
C ASN A 9 18.96 44.60 52.31
N GLY A 10 18.27 44.01 53.29
CA GLY A 10 17.02 43.26 53.09
C GLY A 10 15.74 44.05 53.34
N GLY A 11 14.62 43.33 53.19
CA GLY A 11 13.37 43.62 53.91
C GLY A 11 12.27 44.34 53.13
N SER A 12 11.17 43.59 52.91
CA SER A 12 9.77 44.01 52.75
C SER A 12 9.41 45.00 51.64
N GLU A 13 8.60 44.54 50.68
CA GLU A 13 7.44 45.28 50.14
C GLU A 13 6.57 44.33 49.29
N GLU A 14 5.67 43.63 49.96
CA GLU A 14 4.37 43.26 49.38
C GLU A 14 3.51 44.52 49.31
N GLU A 15 2.60 44.57 48.32
CA GLU A 15 1.61 45.63 48.07
C GLU A 15 2.11 46.90 47.34
N ASN A 16 2.31 46.80 46.02
CA ASN A 16 1.85 47.80 45.02
C ASN A 16 2.24 47.44 43.57
N LYS A 17 1.74 46.31 43.05
CA LYS A 17 1.80 45.99 41.60
C LYS A 17 0.47 45.46 41.08
N SER A 18 -0.57 46.27 41.16
CA SER A 18 -1.80 46.07 40.40
C SER A 18 -2.23 47.38 39.75
N LYS A 19 -1.45 47.87 38.77
CA LYS A 19 -1.92 48.86 37.78
C LYS A 19 -1.06 49.09 36.52
N ASN A 20 0.09 48.45 36.33
CA ASN A 20 0.95 48.67 35.13
C ASN A 20 1.05 47.47 34.15
N ILE A 21 0.04 46.59 34.08
CA ILE A 21 0.12 45.38 33.21
C ILE A 21 -0.45 45.61 31.79
N ASP A 22 -1.22 46.67 31.55
CA ASP A 22 -1.79 46.91 30.21
C ASP A 22 -0.94 47.80 29.29
N GLU A 23 -0.04 48.65 29.81
CA GLU A 23 0.83 49.48 28.95
C GLU A 23 2.02 48.71 28.37
N THR A 24 2.46 47.61 29.00
CA THR A 24 3.62 46.83 28.53
C THR A 24 3.32 45.91 27.34
N LYS A 25 2.05 45.55 27.11
CA LYS A 25 1.67 44.69 25.97
C LYS A 25 1.66 45.41 24.63
N ASP A 26 1.28 46.69 24.62
CA ASP A 26 1.25 47.47 23.38
C ASP A 26 2.66 47.96 22.99
N ASP A 27 3.51 48.27 23.98
CA ASP A 27 4.93 48.54 23.75
C ASP A 27 5.70 47.30 23.24
N GLU A 28 5.40 46.08 23.73
CA GLU A 28 5.99 44.84 23.22
C GLU A 28 5.54 44.53 21.78
N LYS A 29 4.32 44.90 21.41
CA LYS A 29 3.79 44.74 20.04
C LYS A 29 4.45 45.72 19.06
N LEU A 30 4.71 46.95 19.50
CA LEU A 30 5.46 47.94 18.72
C LEU A 30 6.94 47.53 18.58
N LYS A 31 7.57 47.00 19.63
CA LYS A 31 8.95 46.49 19.56
C LYS A 31 9.10 45.27 18.66
N PHE A 32 8.11 44.38 18.62
CA PHE A 32 8.07 43.24 17.69
C PHE A 32 8.03 43.67 16.22
N LEU A 33 7.31 44.76 15.91
CA LEU A 33 7.23 45.32 14.56
C LEU A 33 8.50 46.08 14.15
N MET A 34 9.30 46.57 15.10
CA MET A 34 10.48 47.39 14.83
C MET A 34 11.82 46.65 14.90
N GLU A 35 11.98 45.61 15.73
CA GLU A 35 13.31 45.02 16.03
C GLU A 35 13.48 43.54 15.63
N GLY A 36 12.43 42.85 15.18
CA GLY A 36 12.54 41.54 14.53
C GLY A 36 13.20 40.40 15.35
N LYS A 37 13.31 40.53 16.69
CA LYS A 37 13.85 39.46 17.56
C LYS A 37 12.78 38.93 18.50
N LEU A 38 12.53 37.62 18.42
CA LEU A 38 11.52 36.91 19.19
C LEU A 38 12.09 36.34 20.49
N VAL A 39 11.35 36.56 21.58
CA VAL A 39 11.58 36.00 22.90
C VAL A 39 11.31 34.49 22.89
N GLU A 40 12.30 33.68 23.25
CA GLU A 40 12.20 32.23 23.38
C GLU A 40 11.20 31.82 24.48
N LYS A 41 10.13 31.10 24.10
CA LYS A 41 9.34 30.32 25.06
C LYS A 41 9.84 28.87 25.09
N LYS A 42 10.29 28.41 26.26
CA LYS A 42 10.52 26.98 26.56
C LYS A 42 9.24 26.16 26.30
N SER A 43 9.27 25.23 25.36
CA SER A 43 8.09 24.47 24.93
C SER A 43 7.73 23.34 25.91
N THR A 44 6.63 23.50 26.63
CA THR A 44 5.95 22.48 27.47
C THR A 44 4.84 21.72 26.71
N ILE A 45 4.95 21.58 25.38
CA ILE A 45 3.87 21.03 24.54
C ILE A 45 3.91 19.50 24.53
N ASP A 46 2.84 18.85 25.01
CA ASP A 46 2.64 17.40 24.88
C ASP A 46 2.29 17.05 23.43
N PHE A 47 3.28 16.51 22.70
CA PHE A 47 3.15 16.11 21.30
C PHE A 47 2.53 14.72 21.10
N ILE A 48 2.13 14.01 22.15
CA ILE A 48 1.46 12.70 22.05
C ILE A 48 -0.04 12.86 22.24
N LYS A 49 -0.45 13.75 23.15
CA LYS A 49 -1.87 13.99 23.48
C LYS A 49 -2.76 14.26 22.26
N PRO A 50 -2.41 15.09 21.26
CA PRO A 50 -3.27 15.32 20.10
C PRO A 50 -3.61 14.04 19.31
N LEU A 51 -2.65 13.12 19.16
CA LEU A 51 -2.89 11.84 18.50
C LEU A 51 -3.84 10.97 19.33
N LYS A 52 -3.56 10.82 20.63
CA LYS A 52 -4.40 10.05 21.55
C LYS A 52 -5.83 10.59 21.57
N ASP A 53 -5.97 11.91 21.51
CA ASP A 53 -7.24 12.61 21.49
C ASP A 53 -8.03 12.34 20.21
N ASP A 54 -7.40 12.42 19.03
CA ASP A 54 -8.08 12.07 17.77
C ASP A 54 -8.52 10.60 17.75
N ILE A 55 -7.65 9.67 18.18
CA ILE A 55 -7.99 8.25 18.23
C ILE A 55 -9.17 8.02 19.18
N LYS A 56 -9.17 8.63 20.37
CA LYS A 56 -10.29 8.52 21.32
C LYS A 56 -11.59 9.10 20.76
N VAL A 57 -11.53 10.16 19.98
CA VAL A 57 -12.73 10.77 19.38
C VAL A 57 -13.25 9.92 18.24
N LEU A 58 -12.39 9.40 17.37
CA LEU A 58 -12.77 8.46 16.32
C LEU A 58 -13.35 7.17 16.90
N ASP A 59 -12.74 6.65 17.97
CA ASP A 59 -13.23 5.50 18.75
C ASP A 59 -14.64 5.77 19.30
N PHE A 60 -14.81 6.90 19.99
CA PHE A 60 -16.12 7.29 20.52
C PHE A 60 -17.16 7.47 19.42
N LEU A 61 -16.84 8.19 18.35
CA LEU A 61 -17.76 8.50 17.27
C LEU A 61 -18.20 7.26 16.50
N LEU A 62 -17.28 6.33 16.25
CA LEU A 62 -17.60 5.04 15.65
C LEU A 62 -18.59 4.29 16.54
N PHE A 63 -18.27 4.12 17.83
CA PHE A 63 -19.13 3.36 18.75
C PHE A 63 -20.48 4.05 19.03
N ASP A 64 -20.52 5.37 19.13
CA ASP A 64 -21.77 6.13 19.27
C ASP A 64 -22.67 5.97 18.04
N MET A 65 -22.08 5.96 16.84
CA MET A 65 -22.81 5.67 15.60
C MET A 65 -23.28 4.21 15.52
N LEU A 66 -22.45 3.26 15.96
CA LEU A 66 -22.80 1.83 15.97
C LEU A 66 -23.97 1.52 16.89
N LYS A 67 -24.16 2.27 17.99
CA LYS A 67 -25.32 2.12 18.88
C LYS A 67 -26.65 2.19 18.12
N ASN A 68 -26.76 3.10 17.15
CA ASN A 68 -27.99 3.30 16.38
C ASN A 68 -28.08 2.37 15.16
N ASN A 69 -27.02 1.63 14.86
CA ASN A 69 -26.91 0.78 13.66
C ASN A 69 -26.82 -0.72 13.99
N LEU A 70 -26.71 -1.11 15.26
CA LEU A 70 -26.59 -2.50 15.69
C LEU A 70 -27.66 -2.87 16.72
N PRO A 71 -28.09 -4.14 16.78
CA PRO A 71 -28.93 -4.63 17.88
C PRO A 71 -28.25 -4.41 19.24
N ASN A 72 -29.03 -4.03 20.27
CA ASN A 72 -28.50 -3.71 21.61
C ASN A 72 -27.60 -4.81 22.20
N ASN A 73 -27.99 -6.08 22.06
CA ASN A 73 -27.21 -7.22 22.55
C ASN A 73 -25.83 -7.32 21.86
N LEU A 74 -25.80 -7.20 20.52
CA LEU A 74 -24.55 -7.20 19.76
C LEU A 74 -23.67 -5.99 20.14
N PHE A 75 -24.28 -4.83 20.34
CA PHE A 75 -23.56 -3.63 20.76
C PHE A 75 -22.93 -3.78 22.17
N GLU A 76 -23.63 -4.39 23.13
CA GLU A 76 -23.07 -4.69 24.46
C GLU A 76 -21.88 -5.64 24.40
N ILE A 77 -21.99 -6.70 23.60
CA ILE A 77 -20.89 -7.64 23.35
C ILE A 77 -19.69 -6.90 22.74
N LEU A 78 -19.93 -6.04 21.75
CA LEU A 78 -18.89 -5.23 21.13
C LEU A 78 -18.19 -4.31 22.14
N CYS A 79 -18.94 -3.63 23.02
CA CYS A 79 -18.40 -2.82 24.11
C CYS A 79 -17.58 -3.64 25.11
N LYS A 80 -18.04 -4.84 25.47
CA LYS A 80 -17.30 -5.75 26.36
C LYS A 80 -15.97 -6.18 25.76
N ILE A 81 -15.96 -6.57 24.49
CA ILE A 81 -14.72 -6.93 23.77
C ILE A 81 -13.79 -5.73 23.67
N HIS A 82 -14.32 -4.52 23.45
CA HIS A 82 -13.54 -3.28 23.44
C HIS A 82 -12.81 -3.07 24.77
N ASP A 83 -13.51 -3.13 25.90
CA ASP A 83 -12.92 -2.94 27.24
C ASP A 83 -11.88 -4.03 27.58
N LEU A 84 -12.15 -5.30 27.22
CA LEU A 84 -11.20 -6.40 27.39
C LEU A 84 -9.95 -6.21 26.51
N SER A 85 -10.11 -5.73 25.28
CA SER A 85 -8.98 -5.46 24.38
C SER A 85 -8.11 -4.30 24.87
N GLU A 86 -8.71 -3.27 25.47
CA GLU A 86 -7.99 -2.16 26.09
C GLU A 86 -7.21 -2.65 27.33
N THR A 87 -7.85 -3.46 28.18
CA THR A 87 -7.22 -4.05 29.37
C THR A 87 -6.04 -4.95 29.01
N TYR A 88 -6.18 -5.83 28.01
CA TYR A 88 -5.09 -6.68 27.52
C TYR A 88 -3.93 -5.87 26.94
N SER A 89 -4.21 -4.80 26.21
CA SER A 89 -3.15 -3.97 25.63
C SER A 89 -2.43 -3.09 26.65
N GLU A 90 -3.10 -2.67 27.73
CA GLU A 90 -2.47 -1.93 28.82
C GLU A 90 -1.66 -2.85 29.74
N ASN A 91 -2.11 -4.10 29.92
CA ASN A 91 -1.43 -5.09 30.75
C ASN A 91 -1.54 -6.51 30.12
N PRO A 92 -0.55 -6.95 29.32
CA PRO A 92 -0.62 -8.18 28.53
C PRO A 92 -0.32 -9.45 29.35
N THR A 93 -1.10 -9.69 30.41
CA THR A 93 -1.05 -10.93 31.20
C THR A 93 -1.81 -12.06 30.51
N ASN A 94 -1.47 -13.32 30.84
CA ASN A 94 -2.20 -14.49 30.34
C ASN A 94 -3.68 -14.47 30.75
N GLU A 95 -3.99 -13.96 31.94
CA GLU A 95 -5.38 -13.83 32.44
C GLU A 95 -6.21 -12.87 31.58
N ASN A 96 -5.65 -11.71 31.23
CA ASN A 96 -6.34 -10.73 30.38
C ASN A 96 -6.51 -11.25 28.94
N PHE A 97 -5.51 -11.98 28.43
CA PHE A 97 -5.59 -12.63 27.12
C PHE A 97 -6.71 -13.69 27.10
N GLU A 98 -6.74 -14.59 28.08
CA GLU A 98 -7.76 -15.63 28.20
C GLU A 98 -9.16 -15.04 28.39
N SER A 99 -9.30 -13.94 29.13
CA SER A 99 -10.59 -13.24 29.26
C SER A 99 -11.10 -12.71 27.92
N LEU A 100 -10.24 -12.08 27.12
CA LEU A 100 -10.57 -11.60 25.78
C LEU A 100 -10.90 -12.76 24.83
N LYS A 101 -10.05 -13.79 24.81
CA LYS A 101 -10.20 -15.01 24.01
C LYS A 101 -11.52 -15.73 24.31
N ASN A 102 -11.82 -16.00 25.57
CA ASN A 102 -13.05 -16.67 25.97
C ASN A 102 -14.30 -15.86 25.58
N CYS A 103 -14.23 -14.52 25.65
CA CYS A 103 -15.32 -13.68 25.17
C CYS A 103 -15.56 -13.83 23.66
N ILE A 104 -14.48 -13.93 22.87
CA ILE A 104 -14.55 -14.05 21.40
C ILE A 104 -14.94 -15.48 20.97
N TYR A 105 -14.41 -16.51 21.63
CA TYR A 105 -14.62 -17.90 21.24
C TYR A 105 -16.06 -18.36 21.45
N ASN A 106 -16.75 -17.74 22.41
CA ASN A 106 -18.17 -17.97 22.70
C ASN A 106 -19.13 -17.17 21.79
N LEU A 107 -18.63 -16.36 20.84
CA LEU A 107 -19.47 -15.62 19.91
C LEU A 107 -20.18 -16.54 18.92
N LYS A 108 -21.41 -16.19 18.55
CA LYS A 108 -22.11 -16.83 17.43
C LYS A 108 -21.46 -16.48 16.09
N ASP A 109 -21.56 -17.38 15.11
CA ASP A 109 -21.01 -17.20 13.75
C ASP A 109 -21.42 -15.85 13.12
N GLU A 110 -22.71 -15.50 13.26
CA GLU A 110 -23.33 -14.29 12.72
C GLU A 110 -22.75 -12.97 13.25
N TYR A 111 -22.08 -12.99 14.41
CA TYR A 111 -21.53 -11.77 15.03
C TYR A 111 -20.06 -11.54 14.70
N LEU A 112 -19.32 -12.60 14.30
CA LEU A 112 -17.89 -12.51 14.06
C LEU A 112 -17.54 -11.46 13.00
N GLY A 113 -18.28 -11.45 11.89
CA GLY A 113 -18.04 -10.54 10.76
C GLY A 113 -18.23 -9.07 11.12
N THR A 114 -19.34 -8.73 11.78
CA THR A 114 -19.63 -7.34 12.17
C THR A 114 -18.65 -6.83 13.24
N ILE A 115 -18.29 -7.68 14.21
CA ILE A 115 -17.33 -7.30 15.26
C ILE A 115 -15.95 -7.04 14.63
N VAL A 116 -15.44 -7.97 13.81
CA VAL A 116 -14.13 -7.75 13.18
C VAL A 116 -14.14 -6.57 12.22
N ASN A 117 -15.26 -6.26 11.59
CA ASN A 117 -15.40 -5.05 10.77
C ASN A 117 -15.21 -3.78 11.62
N ALA A 118 -15.83 -3.69 12.80
CA ALA A 118 -15.69 -2.54 13.69
C ALA A 118 -14.23 -2.32 14.15
N PHE A 119 -13.55 -3.39 14.58
CA PHE A 119 -12.14 -3.30 14.96
C PHE A 119 -11.21 -3.06 13.74
N GLY A 120 -11.56 -3.59 12.57
CA GLY A 120 -10.85 -3.30 11.31
C GLY A 120 -10.93 -1.84 10.89
N HIS A 121 -12.10 -1.21 11.02
CA HIS A 121 -12.23 0.24 10.86
C HIS A 121 -11.35 0.99 11.86
N MET A 122 -11.29 0.58 13.13
CA MET A 122 -10.43 1.21 14.13
C MET A 122 -8.93 1.09 13.82
N CYS A 123 -8.47 -0.03 13.25
CA CYS A 123 -7.09 -0.14 12.76
C CYS A 123 -6.79 0.94 11.70
N ILE A 124 -7.68 1.11 10.72
CA ILE A 124 -7.48 2.06 9.62
C ILE A 124 -7.60 3.51 10.12
N LEU A 125 -8.61 3.81 10.93
CA LEU A 125 -8.80 5.15 11.50
C LEU A 125 -7.59 5.58 12.35
N SER A 126 -7.00 4.64 13.11
CA SER A 126 -5.78 4.90 13.87
C SER A 126 -4.59 5.25 12.97
N ASN A 127 -4.46 4.61 11.80
CA ASN A 127 -3.44 4.97 10.80
C ASN A 127 -3.62 6.41 10.30
N PHE A 128 -4.82 6.78 9.86
CA PHE A 128 -5.08 8.13 9.34
C PHE A 128 -4.94 9.21 10.41
N ALA A 129 -5.31 8.92 11.67
CA ALA A 129 -5.04 9.82 12.80
C ALA A 129 -3.54 10.00 13.03
N GLU A 130 -2.75 8.93 12.94
CA GLU A 130 -1.28 8.97 13.07
C GLU A 130 -0.65 9.79 11.94
N TRP A 131 -1.08 9.59 10.69
CA TRP A 131 -0.57 10.34 9.53
C TRP A 131 -0.96 11.82 9.57
N ALA A 132 -2.20 12.14 9.95
CA ALA A 132 -2.61 13.51 10.21
C ALA A 132 -1.74 14.15 11.31
N HIS A 133 -1.47 13.41 12.37
CA HIS A 133 -0.62 13.87 13.46
C HIS A 133 0.85 14.08 13.03
N ARG A 134 1.41 13.23 12.16
CA ARG A 134 2.73 13.49 11.52
C ARG A 134 2.73 14.81 10.76
N GLY A 135 1.67 15.11 10.02
CA GLY A 135 1.47 16.40 9.36
C GLY A 135 1.44 17.59 10.34
N ARG A 136 0.82 17.44 11.53
CA ARG A 136 0.87 18.48 12.59
C ARG A 136 2.25 18.69 13.14
N ARG A 137 2.98 17.59 13.42
CA ARG A 137 4.36 17.66 13.93
C ARG A 137 5.27 18.39 12.95
N ARG A 138 5.08 18.19 11.64
CA ARG A 138 5.76 18.97 10.61
C ARG A 138 5.48 20.47 10.75
N LYS A 139 4.21 20.86 10.78
CA LYS A 139 3.83 22.28 10.92
C LYS A 139 4.38 22.90 12.21
N ALA A 140 4.39 22.14 13.31
CA ALA A 140 4.96 22.59 14.58
C ALA A 140 6.48 22.78 14.48
N PHE A 141 7.17 21.85 13.81
CA PHE A 141 8.61 21.96 13.52
C PHE A 141 8.93 23.19 12.67
N GLU A 142 8.17 23.46 11.60
CA GLU A 142 8.35 24.66 10.77
C GLU A 142 8.09 25.97 11.53
N LYS A 143 7.19 25.95 12.52
CA LYS A 143 6.93 27.11 13.40
C LYS A 143 7.92 27.26 14.55
N SER A 144 8.73 26.24 14.82
CA SER A 144 9.68 26.26 15.92
C SER A 144 10.96 27.01 15.53
N PHE A 145 11.37 27.96 16.36
CA PHE A 145 12.61 28.73 16.14
C PHE A 145 13.88 27.91 16.40
N VAL A 146 13.78 26.86 17.22
CA VAL A 146 14.87 25.94 17.52
C VAL A 146 14.54 24.58 16.92
N PRO A 147 15.36 24.05 15.99
CA PRO A 147 15.20 22.70 15.48
C PRO A 147 15.27 21.70 16.64
N ASN A 148 14.19 20.94 16.85
CA ASN A 148 14.10 20.02 17.96
C ASN A 148 13.73 18.62 17.45
N ASP A 149 14.69 17.69 17.55
CA ASP A 149 14.51 16.28 17.16
C ASP A 149 13.33 15.61 17.89
N LYS A 150 13.01 16.04 19.12
CA LYS A 150 11.85 15.53 19.86
C LYS A 150 10.52 15.89 19.18
N ILE A 151 10.47 17.02 18.45
CA ILE A 151 9.24 17.52 17.80
C ILE A 151 8.98 16.82 16.47
N TYR A 152 10.01 16.57 15.65
CA TYR A 152 9.84 16.04 14.30
C TYR A 152 10.22 14.55 14.17
N GLY A 153 11.18 14.08 14.97
CA GLY A 153 11.78 12.75 14.91
C GLY A 153 13.27 12.84 14.55
N SER A 154 13.57 13.41 13.37
CA SER A 154 14.94 13.56 12.88
C SER A 154 15.06 14.83 12.03
N VAL A 155 15.53 15.92 12.64
CA VAL A 155 15.79 17.20 11.96
C VAL A 155 16.83 17.02 10.87
N ASN A 156 17.80 16.14 11.11
CA ASN A 156 18.88 15.83 10.18
C ASN A 156 18.37 15.23 8.86
N GLU A 157 17.17 14.65 8.83
CA GLU A 157 16.55 14.10 7.62
C GLU A 157 15.70 15.10 6.85
N THR A 158 15.63 16.36 7.29
CA THR A 158 15.00 17.44 6.51
C THR A 158 15.97 17.96 5.46
N LEU A 159 15.45 18.66 4.45
CA LEU A 159 16.30 19.28 3.44
C LEU A 159 17.22 20.33 4.07
N LYS A 160 16.70 21.17 4.96
CA LYS A 160 17.47 22.19 5.69
C LYS A 160 18.53 21.57 6.61
N GLY A 161 18.16 20.52 7.36
CA GLY A 161 19.11 19.77 8.18
C GLY A 161 20.21 19.13 7.33
N THR A 162 19.86 18.63 6.15
CA THR A 162 20.83 18.06 5.19
C THR A 162 21.79 19.11 4.66
N PHE A 163 21.31 20.30 4.27
CA PHE A 163 22.16 21.42 3.86
C PHE A 163 23.16 21.78 4.96
N ASN A 164 22.69 21.94 6.20
CA ASN A 164 23.57 22.26 7.33
C ASN A 164 24.65 21.19 7.54
N ILE A 165 24.29 19.90 7.47
CA ILE A 165 25.26 18.79 7.57
C ILE A 165 26.30 18.89 6.46
N LEU A 166 25.88 19.07 5.21
CA LEU A 166 26.78 19.11 4.06
C LEU A 166 27.73 20.31 4.10
N ILE A 167 27.21 21.50 4.44
CA ILE A 167 28.04 22.70 4.62
C ILE A 167 29.07 22.48 5.72
N ASN A 168 28.68 21.89 6.86
CA ASN A 168 29.60 21.57 7.95
C ASN A 168 30.65 20.51 7.58
N ASN A 169 30.39 19.68 6.57
CA ASN A 169 31.34 18.72 6.01
C ASN A 169 32.18 19.32 4.87
N GLY A 170 32.10 20.63 4.62
CA GLY A 170 32.95 21.35 3.67
C GLY A 170 32.42 21.47 2.25
N PHE A 171 31.18 21.06 1.97
CA PHE A 171 30.56 21.26 0.65
C PHE A 171 30.09 22.70 0.46
N SER A 172 30.33 23.29 -0.71
CA SER A 172 29.81 24.63 -1.00
C SER A 172 28.29 24.56 -1.26
N VAL A 173 27.59 25.66 -0.97
CA VAL A 173 26.15 25.77 -1.21
C VAL A 173 25.81 25.56 -2.69
N ASN A 174 26.70 25.96 -3.61
CA ASN A 174 26.54 25.75 -5.04
C ASN A 174 26.68 24.28 -5.45
N ASP A 175 27.61 23.53 -4.84
CA ASP A 175 27.74 22.09 -5.10
C ASP A 175 26.47 21.34 -4.69
N ILE A 176 25.90 21.71 -3.53
CA ILE A 176 24.66 21.13 -3.02
C ILE A 176 23.49 21.45 -3.97
N TYR A 177 23.41 22.70 -4.45
CA TYR A 177 22.39 23.13 -5.41
C TYR A 177 22.47 22.37 -6.73
N GLU A 178 23.66 22.31 -7.34
CA GLU A 178 23.89 21.61 -8.61
C GLU A 178 23.57 20.13 -8.47
N GLN A 179 24.02 19.52 -7.38
CA GLN A 179 23.75 18.13 -7.08
C GLN A 179 22.25 17.84 -6.96
N LEU A 180 21.50 18.66 -6.20
CA LEU A 180 20.05 18.47 -6.06
C LEU A 180 19.34 18.69 -7.40
N CYS A 181 19.74 19.69 -8.18
CA CYS A 181 19.10 19.95 -9.48
C CYS A 181 19.35 18.84 -10.51
N ASN A 182 20.46 18.11 -10.38
CA ASN A 182 20.85 17.03 -11.29
C ASN A 182 20.41 15.64 -10.80
N GLN A 183 19.81 15.53 -9.61
CA GLN A 183 19.31 14.26 -9.11
C GLN A 183 17.88 13.95 -9.57
N THR A 184 17.55 12.67 -9.67
CA THR A 184 16.25 12.14 -10.06
C THR A 184 15.88 10.94 -9.20
N ILE A 185 14.67 10.98 -8.64
CA ILE A 185 14.08 9.84 -7.94
C ILE A 185 12.89 9.34 -8.77
N GLU A 186 12.97 8.12 -9.29
CA GLU A 186 11.87 7.49 -10.03
C GLU A 186 11.11 6.52 -9.12
N PHE A 187 9.84 6.86 -8.85
CA PHE A 187 8.91 6.05 -8.07
C PHE A 187 8.13 5.11 -8.99
N VAL A 188 8.40 3.81 -8.90
CA VAL A 188 7.67 2.79 -9.66
C VAL A 188 6.50 2.30 -8.81
N LEU A 189 5.31 2.81 -9.11
CA LEU A 189 4.09 2.51 -8.39
C LEU A 189 3.57 1.13 -8.77
N THR A 190 3.11 0.39 -7.77
CA THR A 190 2.59 -0.95 -7.99
C THR A 190 1.24 -1.17 -7.34
N THR A 191 0.40 -1.96 -8.01
CA THR A 191 -0.83 -2.47 -7.43
C THR A 191 -0.48 -3.65 -6.55
N HIS A 192 -1.03 -3.67 -5.34
CA HIS A 192 -0.74 -4.72 -4.37
C HIS A 192 -1.97 -5.61 -4.14
N PRO A 193 -1.84 -6.94 -4.23
CA PRO A 193 -2.94 -7.87 -3.91
C PRO A 193 -3.44 -7.65 -2.48
N THR A 194 -2.55 -7.34 -1.54
CA THR A 194 -2.93 -7.13 -0.13
C THR A 194 -3.37 -5.72 0.18
N GLN A 195 -3.65 -4.86 -0.81
CA GLN A 195 -4.29 -3.57 -0.55
C GLN A 195 -5.68 -3.85 0.02
N ALA A 196 -5.72 -3.91 1.35
CA ALA A 196 -6.89 -4.34 2.11
C ALA A 196 -8.09 -3.43 1.88
N ILE A 197 -7.81 -2.14 1.67
CA ILE A 197 -8.78 -1.07 1.53
C ILE A 197 -9.16 -0.91 0.05
N ARG A 198 -10.45 -1.01 -0.24
CA ARG A 198 -11.01 -0.70 -1.56
C ARG A 198 -10.89 0.81 -1.82
N THR A 199 -10.69 1.20 -3.08
CA THR A 199 -10.56 2.61 -3.51
C THR A 199 -11.69 3.51 -3.01
N SER A 200 -12.94 3.04 -3.05
CA SER A 200 -14.09 3.77 -2.54
C SER A 200 -13.99 4.09 -1.04
N LEU A 201 -13.50 3.14 -0.24
CA LEU A 201 -13.23 3.36 1.19
C LEU A 201 -12.00 4.22 1.42
N LEU A 202 -10.96 4.05 0.60
CA LEU A 202 -9.73 4.83 0.70
C LEU A 202 -10.01 6.32 0.56
N LYS A 203 -10.84 6.73 -0.41
CA LYS A 203 -11.27 8.14 -0.58
C LYS A 203 -11.94 8.69 0.69
N ASN A 204 -12.84 7.93 1.31
CA ASN A 204 -13.48 8.33 2.56
C ASN A 204 -12.47 8.48 3.71
N TYR A 205 -11.50 7.57 3.84
CA TYR A 205 -10.48 7.68 4.89
C TYR A 205 -9.51 8.84 4.69
N ILE A 206 -9.13 9.14 3.44
CA ILE A 206 -8.35 10.33 3.11
C ILE A 206 -9.12 11.58 3.55
N GLN A 207 -10.40 11.67 3.22
CA GLN A 207 -11.25 12.77 3.63
C GLN A 207 -11.36 12.89 5.16
N LEU A 208 -11.45 11.78 5.89
CA LEU A 208 -11.42 11.78 7.36
C LEU A 208 -10.10 12.36 7.90
N GLY A 209 -8.96 11.95 7.35
CA GLY A 209 -7.65 12.50 7.71
C GLY A 209 -7.55 14.01 7.46
N GLU A 210 -8.09 14.49 6.33
CA GLU A 210 -8.15 15.91 6.02
C GLU A 210 -9.09 16.70 6.94
N LEU A 211 -10.25 16.13 7.30
CA LEU A 211 -11.21 16.74 8.22
C LEU A 211 -10.60 16.90 9.63
N LEU A 212 -9.84 15.91 10.10
CA LEU A 212 -9.11 16.00 11.38
C LEU A 212 -8.13 17.18 11.39
N LEU A 213 -7.44 17.42 10.28
CA LEU A 213 -6.52 18.55 10.10
C LEU A 213 -7.23 19.90 9.95
N LYS A 214 -8.41 19.93 9.31
CA LYS A 214 -9.23 21.15 9.18
C LYS A 214 -9.82 21.57 10.53
N LEU A 215 -10.23 20.60 11.36
CA LEU A 215 -10.72 20.85 12.72
C LEU A 215 -9.67 21.50 13.63
N ASP A 216 -8.37 21.27 13.40
CA ASP A 216 -7.30 21.91 14.16
C ASP A 216 -7.18 23.43 13.91
N ASN A 217 -7.74 23.93 12.79
CA ASN A 217 -7.60 25.32 12.36
C ASN A 217 -8.90 26.14 12.54
N THR A 218 -9.95 25.56 13.11
CA THR A 218 -11.30 26.14 13.14
C THR A 218 -11.66 26.61 14.56
N ASP A 219 -10.91 27.58 15.06
CA ASP A 219 -11.06 28.04 16.46
C ASP A 219 -12.07 29.17 16.65
N LYS A 220 -12.48 29.86 15.58
CA LYS A 220 -13.24 31.13 15.69
C LYS A 220 -14.73 31.03 15.35
N GLU A 221 -15.19 29.99 14.67
CA GLU A 221 -16.57 29.87 14.19
C GLU A 221 -17.18 28.51 14.55
N LEU A 222 -18.03 28.47 15.58
CA LEU A 222 -18.67 27.25 16.08
C LEU A 222 -19.47 26.51 15.01
N TYR A 223 -20.15 27.22 14.10
CA TYR A 223 -20.90 26.57 13.03
C TYR A 223 -20.00 25.86 12.01
N LYS A 224 -18.84 26.44 11.63
CA LYS A 224 -17.86 25.77 10.75
C LYS A 224 -17.31 24.51 11.42
N LYS A 225 -17.03 24.60 12.72
CA LYS A 225 -16.56 23.48 13.52
C LYS A 225 -17.61 22.36 13.61
N LYS A 226 -18.88 22.74 13.77
CA LYS A 226 -20.03 21.80 13.72
C LYS A 226 -20.16 21.13 12.36
N LEU A 227 -20.12 21.91 11.28
CA LEU A 227 -20.17 21.38 9.91
C LEU A 227 -19.04 20.37 9.63
N LEU A 228 -17.81 20.67 10.05
CA LEU A 228 -16.68 19.74 9.90
C LEU A 228 -16.86 18.46 10.72
N TYR A 229 -17.43 18.57 11.92
CA TYR A 229 -17.72 17.43 12.78
C TYR A 229 -18.87 16.57 12.23
N ASP A 230 -19.92 17.19 11.71
CA ASP A 230 -21.02 16.49 11.03
C ASP A 230 -20.52 15.79 9.77
N ASN A 231 -19.66 16.44 8.98
CA ASN A 231 -18.99 15.82 7.84
C ASN A 231 -18.11 14.63 8.27
N LEU A 232 -17.45 14.71 9.43
CA LEU A 232 -16.65 13.61 9.97
C LEU A 232 -17.55 12.43 10.36
N LYS A 233 -18.69 12.67 11.02
CA LYS A 233 -19.72 11.65 11.30
C LYS A 233 -20.27 11.02 10.01
N THR A 234 -20.60 11.83 9.01
CA THR A 234 -21.10 11.37 7.71
C THR A 234 -20.10 10.48 7.00
N ASN A 235 -18.82 10.86 6.97
CA ASN A 235 -17.78 10.04 6.35
C ASN A 235 -17.51 8.74 7.11
N LEU A 236 -17.62 8.74 8.45
CA LEU A 236 -17.54 7.52 9.26
C LEU A 236 -18.71 6.58 8.95
N LEU A 237 -19.94 7.11 8.90
CA LEU A 237 -21.12 6.33 8.55
C LEU A 237 -21.04 5.77 7.13
N ALA A 238 -20.60 6.59 6.16
CA ALA A 238 -20.41 6.14 4.79
C ALA A 238 -19.36 5.03 4.70
N SER A 239 -18.27 5.15 5.47
CA SER A 239 -17.24 4.10 5.56
C SER A 239 -17.79 2.80 6.16
N TRP A 240 -18.60 2.89 7.22
CA TRP A 240 -19.24 1.73 7.85
C TRP A 240 -20.25 1.03 6.94
N LYS A 241 -21.08 1.81 6.23
CA LYS A 241 -22.12 1.29 5.31
C LYS A 241 -21.57 0.84 3.95
N THR A 242 -20.29 1.06 3.68
CA THR A 242 -19.66 0.64 2.42
C THR A 242 -19.00 -0.73 2.60
N ASP A 243 -19.30 -1.65 1.68
CA ASP A 243 -18.76 -3.01 1.76
C ASP A 243 -17.22 -3.02 1.68
N VAL A 244 -16.59 -3.54 2.73
CA VAL A 244 -15.14 -3.74 2.86
C VAL A 244 -14.67 -4.93 2.01
N ILE A 245 -15.52 -5.89 1.71
CA ILE A 245 -15.18 -7.08 0.92
C ILE A 245 -15.25 -6.75 -0.58
N ARG A 246 -14.21 -7.18 -1.31
CA ARG A 246 -14.25 -7.19 -2.77
C ARG A 246 -14.95 -8.48 -3.21
N ARG A 247 -16.25 -8.39 -3.52
CA ARG A 247 -17.03 -9.56 -3.97
C ARG A 247 -16.65 -10.03 -5.37
N ILE A 248 -16.16 -9.12 -6.20
CA ILE A 248 -15.69 -9.41 -7.57
C ILE A 248 -14.16 -9.30 -7.58
N LYS A 249 -13.50 -10.27 -8.22
CA LYS A 249 -12.04 -10.25 -8.42
C LYS A 249 -11.66 -9.08 -9.33
N PRO A 250 -10.75 -8.18 -8.93
CA PRO A 250 -10.35 -7.08 -9.78
C PRO A 250 -9.58 -7.59 -11.01
N THR A 251 -9.82 -6.98 -12.16
CA THR A 251 -9.03 -7.17 -13.37
C THR A 251 -7.74 -6.34 -13.30
N PRO A 252 -6.72 -6.63 -14.13
CA PRO A 252 -5.54 -5.77 -14.21
C PRO A 252 -5.86 -4.33 -14.64
N ILE A 253 -6.95 -4.12 -15.38
CA ILE A 253 -7.43 -2.78 -15.77
C ILE A 253 -8.00 -2.05 -14.54
N ASP A 254 -8.82 -2.71 -13.72
CA ASP A 254 -9.35 -2.11 -12.48
C ASP A 254 -8.23 -1.67 -11.52
N GLU A 255 -7.16 -2.46 -11.47
CA GLU A 255 -5.95 -2.15 -10.73
C GLU A 255 -5.25 -0.90 -11.28
N ALA A 256 -5.09 -0.79 -12.61
CA ALA A 256 -4.51 0.39 -13.24
C ALA A 256 -5.35 1.65 -13.03
N ILE A 257 -6.68 1.57 -13.18
CA ILE A 257 -7.61 2.68 -12.91
C ILE A 257 -7.48 3.15 -11.46
N THR A 258 -7.48 2.22 -10.50
CA THR A 258 -7.32 2.55 -9.08
C THR A 258 -6.02 3.31 -8.82
N LEU A 259 -4.93 2.92 -9.48
CA LEU A 259 -3.65 3.58 -9.30
C LEU A 259 -3.67 5.00 -9.89
N VAL A 260 -4.25 5.18 -11.06
CA VAL A 260 -4.40 6.49 -11.71
C VAL A 260 -5.24 7.45 -10.84
N ASP A 261 -6.35 6.99 -10.28
CA ASP A 261 -7.16 7.75 -9.31
C ASP A 261 -6.31 8.27 -8.14
N ILE A 262 -5.46 7.41 -7.57
CA ILE A 262 -4.58 7.80 -6.45
C ILE A 262 -3.53 8.82 -6.91
N VAL A 263 -2.92 8.64 -8.08
CA VAL A 263 -1.92 9.57 -8.61
C VAL A 263 -2.54 10.94 -8.83
N GLU A 264 -3.74 11.01 -9.38
CA GLU A 264 -4.46 12.26 -9.56
C GLU A 264 -4.77 12.95 -8.22
N ASP A 265 -5.48 12.25 -7.31
CA ASP A 265 -6.01 12.84 -6.08
C ASP A 265 -4.90 13.20 -5.08
N CYS A 266 -3.82 12.42 -5.09
CA CYS A 266 -2.80 12.48 -4.04
C CYS A 266 -1.45 13.00 -4.50
N ILE A 267 -1.10 12.95 -5.79
CA ILE A 267 0.27 13.24 -6.27
C ILE A 267 0.28 14.42 -7.25
N PHE A 268 -0.45 14.35 -8.36
CA PHE A 268 -0.34 15.25 -9.51
C PHE A 268 -0.44 16.74 -9.15
N TYR A 269 -1.49 17.13 -8.41
CA TYR A 269 -1.71 18.53 -8.02
C TYR A 269 -0.81 19.00 -6.86
N ARG A 270 -0.08 18.09 -6.21
CA ARG A 270 0.72 18.39 -5.00
C ARG A 270 2.20 18.58 -5.29
N ILE A 271 2.71 17.96 -6.36
CA ILE A 271 4.12 18.07 -6.78
C ILE A 271 4.62 19.51 -6.91
N PRO A 272 3.90 20.45 -7.59
CA PRO A 272 4.41 21.81 -7.73
C PRO A 272 4.62 22.51 -6.39
N ASN A 273 3.74 22.27 -5.41
CA ASN A 273 3.89 22.81 -4.06
C ASN A 273 5.13 22.27 -3.32
N ILE A 274 5.52 21.03 -3.59
CA ILE A 274 6.72 20.43 -3.01
C ILE A 274 7.98 21.05 -3.63
N ILE A 275 7.97 21.29 -4.95
CA ILE A 275 9.09 21.98 -5.60
C ILE A 275 9.20 23.43 -5.12
N ARG A 276 8.07 24.13 -4.89
CA ARG A 276 8.07 25.45 -4.25
C ARG A 276 8.64 25.43 -2.83
N TYR A 277 8.38 24.35 -2.07
CA TYR A 277 9.04 24.17 -0.77
C TYR A 277 10.57 24.08 -0.92
N ILE A 278 11.07 23.35 -1.93
CA ILE A 278 12.51 23.29 -2.23
C ILE A 278 13.03 24.67 -2.63
N ASP A 279 12.32 25.40 -3.49
CA ASP A 279 12.69 26.78 -3.88
C ASP A 279 12.79 27.71 -2.65
N ASN A 280 11.87 27.57 -1.69
CA ASN A 280 11.91 28.35 -0.45
C ASN A 280 13.15 28.01 0.37
N VAL A 281 13.50 26.73 0.50
CA VAL A 281 14.75 26.33 1.18
C VAL A 281 15.96 26.92 0.45
N PHE A 282 16.00 26.88 -0.88
CA PHE A 282 17.06 27.50 -1.67
C PHE A 282 17.18 29.01 -1.43
N SER A 283 16.05 29.72 -1.33
CA SER A 283 16.05 31.15 -1.06
C SER A 283 16.70 31.54 0.27
N GLU A 284 16.60 30.68 1.31
CA GLU A 284 17.26 30.90 2.61
C GLU A 284 18.79 30.89 2.49
N TYR A 285 19.34 30.24 1.46
CA TYR A 285 20.77 30.17 1.17
C TYR A 285 21.18 31.08 -0.02
N ASN A 286 20.32 32.02 -0.43
CA ASN A 286 20.52 32.91 -1.59
C ASN A 286 20.74 32.16 -2.93
N LEU A 287 20.15 30.98 -3.07
CA LEU A 287 20.21 30.18 -4.30
C LEU A 287 19.03 30.49 -5.22
N PRO A 288 19.21 30.35 -6.55
CA PRO A 288 18.11 30.41 -7.50
C PRO A 288 17.13 29.24 -7.29
N PRO A 289 15.89 29.34 -7.78
CA PRO A 289 14.94 28.25 -7.71
C PRO A 289 15.41 27.03 -8.51
N VAL A 290 14.81 25.86 -8.23
CA VAL A 290 15.10 24.61 -8.96
C VAL A 290 15.00 24.83 -10.47
N LYS A 291 16.02 24.39 -11.21
CA LYS A 291 16.10 24.53 -12.67
C LYS A 291 14.86 23.93 -13.34
N LEU A 292 14.33 24.60 -14.36
CA LEU A 292 13.18 24.09 -15.12
C LEU A 292 13.45 22.76 -15.84
N SER A 293 14.72 22.47 -16.14
CA SER A 293 15.14 21.20 -16.74
C SER A 293 15.22 20.05 -15.73
N SER A 294 15.20 20.33 -14.42
CA SER A 294 15.37 19.32 -13.38
C SER A 294 14.19 18.36 -13.31
N LYS A 295 14.51 17.06 -13.24
CA LYS A 295 13.55 15.97 -13.04
C LYS A 295 13.71 15.40 -11.64
N ILE A 296 13.31 16.18 -10.63
CA ILE A 296 13.52 15.83 -9.22
C ILE A 296 12.82 14.51 -8.85
N CYS A 297 11.62 14.30 -9.38
CA CYS A 297 10.87 13.06 -9.22
C CYS A 297 10.26 12.63 -10.56
N LEU A 298 10.14 11.32 -10.78
CA LEU A 298 9.44 10.70 -11.90
C LEU A 298 8.51 9.60 -11.38
N PHE A 299 7.47 9.27 -12.13
CA PHE A 299 6.50 8.24 -11.76
C PHE A 299 6.31 7.23 -12.89
N SER A 300 6.43 5.95 -12.53
CA SER A 300 6.23 4.81 -13.42
C SER A 300 5.25 3.83 -12.77
N SER A 301 4.77 2.85 -13.53
CA SER A 301 3.78 1.87 -13.09
C SER A 301 4.09 0.46 -13.59
N TRP A 302 3.69 -0.54 -12.81
CA TRP A 302 3.62 -1.95 -13.24
C TRP A 302 2.20 -2.42 -13.56
N ALA A 303 1.18 -1.65 -13.17
CA ALA A 303 -0.22 -2.04 -13.35
C ALA A 303 -0.57 -2.08 -14.84
N GLY A 304 -0.83 -3.28 -15.39
CA GLY A 304 -1.08 -3.49 -16.83
C GLY A 304 0.16 -3.85 -17.66
N GLY A 305 1.37 -3.84 -17.09
CA GLY A 305 2.61 -4.19 -17.78
C GLY A 305 3.34 -5.41 -17.19
N ASP A 306 3.22 -5.62 -15.88
CA ASP A 306 3.82 -6.78 -15.20
C ASP A 306 2.95 -8.03 -15.32
N ARG A 307 3.43 -8.94 -16.18
CA ARG A 307 2.79 -10.20 -16.56
C ARG A 307 3.49 -11.43 -15.99
N ASP A 308 4.56 -11.26 -15.19
CA ASP A 308 5.22 -12.37 -14.51
C ASP A 308 4.21 -13.12 -13.63
N GLY A 309 3.90 -14.35 -14.06
CA GLY A 309 2.92 -15.19 -13.40
C GLY A 309 1.49 -14.62 -13.38
N ASN A 310 1.15 -13.67 -14.24
CA ASN A 310 -0.20 -13.13 -14.36
C ASN A 310 -0.75 -13.34 -15.78
N PRO A 311 -1.46 -14.44 -16.05
CA PRO A 311 -1.98 -14.72 -17.39
C PRO A 311 -3.05 -13.72 -17.85
N PHE A 312 -3.61 -12.92 -16.93
CA PHE A 312 -4.64 -11.92 -17.24
C PHE A 312 -4.07 -10.59 -17.77
N VAL A 313 -2.75 -10.39 -17.70
CA VAL A 313 -2.10 -9.23 -18.34
C VAL A 313 -1.77 -9.61 -19.77
N LEU A 314 -2.72 -9.35 -20.65
CA LEU A 314 -2.63 -9.60 -22.08
C LEU A 314 -1.97 -8.42 -22.79
N PRO A 315 -1.50 -8.59 -24.04
CA PRO A 315 -1.00 -7.48 -24.85
C PRO A 315 -2.02 -6.32 -24.96
N GLU A 316 -3.31 -6.64 -25.12
CA GLU A 316 -4.38 -5.62 -25.16
C GLU A 316 -4.55 -4.87 -23.83
N THR A 317 -4.33 -5.54 -22.70
CA THR A 317 -4.33 -4.89 -21.38
C THR A 317 -3.26 -3.80 -21.34
N THR A 318 -2.06 -4.09 -21.84
CA THR A 318 -0.95 -3.14 -21.91
C THR A 318 -1.27 -1.95 -22.80
N ARG A 319 -1.84 -2.19 -24.00
CA ARG A 319 -2.30 -1.13 -24.91
C ARG A 319 -3.35 -0.24 -24.24
N TYR A 320 -4.40 -0.85 -23.69
CA TYR A 320 -5.47 -0.14 -23.02
C TYR A 320 -4.94 0.77 -21.91
N VAL A 321 -4.08 0.24 -21.03
CA VAL A 321 -3.54 1.03 -19.91
C VAL A 321 -2.69 2.20 -20.40
N CYS A 322 -1.84 2.01 -21.42
CA CYS A 322 -1.04 3.11 -21.98
C CYS A 322 -1.93 4.20 -22.60
N TYR A 323 -2.99 3.81 -23.31
CA TYR A 323 -3.93 4.75 -23.92
C TYR A 323 -4.77 5.48 -22.87
N MET A 324 -5.26 4.78 -21.85
CA MET A 324 -5.97 5.36 -20.71
C MET A 324 -5.09 6.37 -19.98
N ASN A 325 -3.81 6.04 -19.76
CA ASN A 325 -2.81 6.93 -19.16
C ASN A 325 -2.58 8.20 -19.99
N LYS A 326 -2.49 8.10 -21.34
CA LYS A 326 -2.44 9.25 -22.25
C LYS A 326 -3.68 10.14 -22.15
N ILE A 327 -4.87 9.52 -22.16
CA ILE A 327 -6.15 10.24 -22.00
C ILE A 327 -6.16 11.00 -20.68
N ARG A 328 -5.88 10.31 -19.57
CA ARG A 328 -5.94 10.94 -18.24
C ARG A 328 -4.87 12.02 -18.08
N GLY A 329 -3.65 11.78 -18.53
CA GLY A 329 -2.58 12.79 -18.53
C GLY A 329 -3.02 14.07 -19.23
N CYS A 330 -3.56 13.97 -20.44
CA CYS A 330 -4.08 15.12 -21.18
C CYS A 330 -5.27 15.79 -20.48
N GLU A 331 -6.21 15.01 -19.94
CA GLU A 331 -7.38 15.52 -19.20
C GLU A 331 -7.00 16.31 -17.95
N LEU A 332 -5.92 15.94 -17.27
CA LEU A 332 -5.43 16.65 -16.09
C LEU A 332 -4.77 17.99 -16.45
N PHE A 333 -4.12 18.08 -17.61
CA PHE A 333 -3.55 19.34 -18.08
C PHE A 333 -4.60 20.32 -18.60
N ILE A 334 -5.70 19.85 -19.20
CA ILE A 334 -6.76 20.73 -19.74
C ILE A 334 -7.24 21.79 -18.72
N PRO A 335 -7.67 21.45 -17.49
CA PRO A 335 -8.11 22.46 -16.52
C PRO A 335 -6.96 23.39 -16.08
N MET A 336 -5.71 22.91 -16.03
CA MET A 336 -4.55 23.77 -15.74
C MET A 336 -4.32 24.79 -16.86
N ILE A 337 -4.44 24.37 -18.12
CA ILE A 337 -4.35 25.27 -19.28
C ILE A 337 -5.54 26.23 -19.31
N GLU A 338 -6.75 25.79 -18.97
CA GLU A 338 -7.93 26.68 -18.89
C GLU A 338 -7.77 27.78 -17.83
N ILE A 339 -7.15 27.49 -16.69
CA ILE A 339 -6.76 28.50 -15.70
C ILE A 339 -5.76 29.49 -16.32
N LEU A 340 -4.71 29.01 -17.00
CA LEU A 340 -3.76 29.90 -17.69
C LEU A 340 -4.42 30.75 -18.79
N ILE A 341 -5.36 30.21 -19.56
CA ILE A 341 -6.11 30.95 -20.58
C ILE A 341 -6.92 32.10 -19.96
N ARG A 342 -7.49 31.87 -18.77
CA ARG A 342 -8.25 32.89 -18.03
C ARG A 342 -7.34 33.96 -17.43
N ASP A 343 -6.18 33.55 -16.91
CA ASP A 343 -5.34 34.42 -16.08
C ASP A 343 -4.26 35.16 -16.92
N LEU A 344 -3.74 34.58 -18.02
CA LEU A 344 -2.72 35.18 -18.90
C LEU A 344 -3.33 36.02 -20.04
N THR A 345 -4.01 37.11 -19.69
CA THR A 345 -4.65 38.06 -20.61
C THR A 345 -3.75 39.22 -21.06
N LEU A 346 -2.43 39.09 -20.85
CA LEU A 346 -1.43 40.12 -21.15
C LEU A 346 -1.36 40.42 -22.65
N HIS A 347 -1.23 41.71 -22.98
CA HIS A 347 -1.10 42.19 -24.36
C HIS A 347 0.36 42.47 -24.79
N HIS A 348 1.28 42.60 -23.83
CA HIS A 348 2.69 42.85 -24.09
C HIS A 348 3.47 41.54 -24.08
N CYS A 349 4.18 41.25 -25.17
CA CYS A 349 5.07 40.09 -25.31
C CYS A 349 6.22 40.42 -26.26
N THR A 350 7.26 39.59 -26.26
CA THR A 350 8.40 39.72 -27.18
C THR A 350 8.00 39.51 -28.65
N GLU A 351 8.68 40.18 -29.58
CA GLU A 351 8.44 39.98 -31.03
C GLU A 351 8.71 38.54 -31.48
N LYS A 352 9.76 37.91 -30.93
CA LYS A 352 10.04 36.49 -31.17
C LYS A 352 8.82 35.61 -30.85
N PHE A 353 8.15 35.87 -29.72
CA PHE A 353 6.98 35.10 -29.30
C PHE A 353 5.76 35.40 -30.19
N LYS A 354 5.57 36.64 -30.65
CA LYS A 354 4.51 36.96 -31.61
C LYS A 354 4.66 36.17 -32.91
N THR A 355 5.88 36.12 -33.45
CA THR A 355 6.18 35.33 -34.66
C THR A 355 5.96 33.84 -34.41
N TYR A 356 6.41 33.32 -33.27
CA TYR A 356 6.19 31.93 -32.88
C TYR A 356 4.70 31.55 -32.84
N VAL A 357 3.87 32.38 -32.18
CA VAL A 357 2.42 32.13 -32.10
C VAL A 357 1.76 32.20 -33.46
N LYS A 358 2.20 33.10 -34.35
CA LYS A 358 1.70 33.15 -35.72
C LYS A 358 2.02 31.86 -36.49
N LEU A 359 3.25 31.35 -36.38
CA LEU A 359 3.63 30.08 -37.01
C LEU A 359 2.80 28.91 -36.46
N LEU A 360 2.59 28.87 -35.14
CA LEU A 360 1.72 27.87 -34.52
C LEU A 360 0.28 27.94 -35.04
N GLU A 361 -0.27 29.14 -35.23
CA GLU A 361 -1.62 29.32 -35.79
C GLU A 361 -1.69 28.91 -37.25
N ASP A 362 -0.69 29.26 -38.05
CA ASP A 362 -0.60 28.87 -39.46
C ASP A 362 -0.54 27.34 -39.58
N GLU A 363 0.23 26.65 -38.71
CA GLU A 363 0.32 25.18 -38.64
C GLU A 363 -1.04 24.51 -38.40
N VAL A 364 -1.84 25.07 -37.49
CA VAL A 364 -3.12 24.46 -37.10
C VAL A 364 -4.32 25.01 -37.88
N SER A 365 -4.08 25.97 -38.77
CA SER A 365 -5.14 26.77 -39.41
C SER A 365 -6.10 25.90 -40.21
N ASP A 366 -5.56 24.97 -41.01
CA ASP A 366 -6.29 24.03 -41.85
C ASP A 366 -7.22 23.08 -41.06
N TYR A 367 -6.94 22.87 -39.76
CA TYR A 367 -7.72 21.96 -38.91
C TYR A 367 -8.75 22.67 -38.05
N ILE A 368 -8.50 23.93 -37.69
CA ILE A 368 -9.34 24.68 -36.74
C ILE A 368 -10.30 25.61 -37.47
N PHE A 369 -9.90 26.11 -38.64
CA PHE A 369 -10.67 27.07 -39.44
C PHE A 369 -11.18 26.44 -40.74
N ASP A 370 -12.35 26.89 -41.19
CA ASP A 370 -12.83 26.62 -42.54
C ASP A 370 -12.14 27.52 -43.57
N LYS A 371 -12.47 27.32 -44.85
CA LYS A 371 -11.93 28.11 -45.98
C LYS A 371 -12.19 29.62 -45.88
N ASP A 372 -13.17 30.05 -45.07
CA ASP A 372 -13.51 31.45 -44.82
C ASP A 372 -12.84 32.01 -43.55
N ASN A 373 -11.90 31.27 -42.93
CA ASN A 373 -11.30 31.57 -41.64
C ASN A 373 -12.31 31.63 -40.47
N LYS A 374 -13.45 30.92 -40.56
CA LYS A 374 -14.39 30.76 -39.44
C LYS A 374 -14.05 29.47 -38.69
N TYR A 375 -14.20 29.50 -37.37
CA TYR A 375 -13.99 28.30 -36.55
C TYR A 375 -14.91 27.17 -37.00
N LEU A 376 -14.38 25.95 -37.06
CA LEU A 376 -15.15 24.72 -37.27
C LEU A 376 -15.96 24.35 -36.01
N VAL A 377 -16.88 25.22 -35.62
CA VAL A 377 -17.62 25.17 -34.33
C VAL A 377 -18.36 23.84 -34.14
N GLN A 378 -18.89 23.24 -35.21
CA GLN A 378 -19.58 21.95 -35.12
C GLN A 378 -18.65 20.79 -34.76
N LYS A 379 -17.43 20.79 -35.31
CA LYS A 379 -16.41 19.75 -35.10
C LYS A 379 -15.63 19.97 -33.80
N PHE A 380 -15.45 21.23 -33.41
CA PHE A 380 -14.65 21.63 -32.27
C PHE A 380 -15.45 22.47 -31.26
N GLN A 381 -16.64 21.98 -30.87
CA GLN A 381 -17.59 22.69 -29.99
C GLN A 381 -16.97 23.23 -28.70
N TRP A 382 -15.91 22.59 -28.20
CA TRP A 382 -15.19 22.99 -27.01
C TRP A 382 -14.33 24.24 -27.14
N PHE A 383 -14.07 24.79 -28.34
CA PHE A 383 -13.47 26.13 -28.51
C PHE A 383 -14.46 27.28 -28.24
N SER A 384 -15.76 26.99 -28.25
CA SER A 384 -16.84 27.99 -28.19
C SER A 384 -16.80 28.95 -26.98
N PRO A 385 -16.35 28.58 -25.75
CA PRO A 385 -16.35 29.53 -24.62
C PRO A 385 -15.35 30.70 -24.78
N PHE A 386 -14.33 30.57 -25.65
CA PHE A 386 -13.24 31.53 -25.79
C PHE A 386 -13.08 32.05 -27.24
N SER A 387 -14.07 31.80 -28.08
CA SER A 387 -14.04 31.84 -29.56
C SER A 387 -13.86 33.22 -30.22
N LYS A 388 -13.64 34.29 -29.44
CA LYS A 388 -13.17 35.58 -29.95
C LYS A 388 -12.03 36.12 -29.07
N PRO A 389 -10.85 35.48 -29.07
CA PRO A 389 -9.72 36.04 -28.33
C PRO A 389 -9.40 37.42 -28.91
N ASN A 390 -9.14 38.39 -28.05
CA ASN A 390 -8.69 39.69 -28.49
C ASN A 390 -7.38 39.47 -29.28
N LYS A 391 -7.25 40.05 -30.49
CA LYS A 391 -6.06 39.90 -31.34
C LYS A 391 -4.76 40.24 -30.62
N LYS A 392 -4.84 41.08 -29.59
CA LYS A 392 -3.71 41.51 -28.75
C LYS A 392 -3.32 40.52 -27.64
N GLU A 393 -4.14 39.53 -27.30
CA GLU A 393 -3.89 38.54 -26.23
C GLU A 393 -3.06 37.35 -26.76
N ILE A 394 -1.78 37.57 -27.03
CA ILE A 394 -0.90 36.60 -27.73
C ILE A 394 -0.69 35.30 -26.91
N TYR A 395 -0.46 35.39 -25.60
CA TYR A 395 -0.31 34.20 -24.74
C TYR A 395 -1.56 33.34 -24.74
N ARG A 396 -2.73 33.97 -24.65
CA ARG A 396 -4.02 33.29 -24.65
C ARG A 396 -4.25 32.52 -25.95
N ARG A 397 -3.86 33.09 -27.09
CA ARG A 397 -3.94 32.42 -28.40
C ARG A 397 -3.09 31.15 -28.45
N ALA A 398 -1.83 31.22 -28.00
CA ALA A 398 -0.97 30.04 -27.88
C ALA A 398 -1.60 28.95 -27.00
N LEU A 399 -2.14 29.34 -25.83
CA LEU A 399 -2.74 28.40 -24.89
C LEU A 399 -4.07 27.80 -25.39
N LEU A 400 -4.82 28.51 -26.22
CA LEU A 400 -6.00 27.96 -26.89
C LEU A 400 -5.62 26.84 -27.86
N ILE A 401 -4.49 26.97 -28.56
CA ILE A 401 -3.93 25.91 -29.41
C ILE A 401 -3.50 24.73 -28.56
N VAL A 402 -2.76 24.96 -27.46
CA VAL A 402 -2.36 23.90 -26.52
C VAL A 402 -3.58 23.11 -26.03
N ARG A 403 -4.62 23.82 -25.58
CA ARG A 403 -5.87 23.20 -25.14
C ARG A 403 -6.50 22.36 -26.25
N ALA A 404 -6.38 22.82 -27.49
CA ALA A 404 -6.90 22.10 -28.64
C ALA A 404 -6.15 20.81 -28.92
N LYS A 405 -4.83 20.88 -29.00
CA LYS A 405 -3.98 19.71 -29.21
C LYS A 405 -4.20 18.67 -28.10
N LEU A 406 -4.36 19.08 -26.84
CA LEU A 406 -4.71 18.19 -25.72
C LEU A 406 -6.08 17.52 -25.89
N LYS A 407 -7.13 18.28 -26.27
CA LYS A 407 -8.47 17.73 -26.49
C LYS A 407 -8.53 16.80 -27.69
N SER A 408 -7.79 17.10 -28.75
CA SER A 408 -7.62 16.23 -29.91
C SER A 408 -6.96 14.91 -29.50
N ALA A 409 -5.89 14.94 -28.70
CA ALA A 409 -5.27 13.72 -28.17
C ALA A 409 -6.28 12.86 -27.39
N VAL A 410 -7.06 13.48 -26.50
CA VAL A 410 -8.11 12.78 -25.74
C VAL A 410 -9.13 12.13 -26.68
N GLN A 411 -9.58 12.83 -27.73
CA GLN A 411 -10.55 12.30 -28.67
C GLN A 411 -9.98 11.13 -29.49
N VAL A 412 -8.76 11.26 -30.02
CA VAL A 412 -8.07 10.21 -30.78
C VAL A 412 -7.95 8.94 -29.95
N TYR A 413 -7.39 9.05 -28.75
CA TYR A 413 -7.16 7.88 -27.91
C TYR A 413 -8.45 7.27 -27.34
N ARG A 414 -9.51 8.07 -27.13
CA ARG A 414 -10.84 7.54 -26.82
C ARG A 414 -11.41 6.73 -27.98
N SER A 415 -11.30 7.22 -29.22
CA SER A 415 -11.70 6.46 -30.42
C SER A 415 -10.88 5.17 -30.54
N LEU A 416 -9.56 5.22 -30.30
CA LEU A 416 -8.70 4.02 -30.32
C LEU A 416 -9.11 2.98 -29.28
N ILE A 417 -9.40 3.40 -28.03
CA ILE A 417 -9.89 2.48 -26.98
C ILE A 417 -11.26 1.91 -27.33
N ALA A 418 -12.15 2.73 -27.89
CA ALA A 418 -13.49 2.30 -28.30
C ALA A 418 -13.51 1.50 -29.61
N HIS A 419 -12.34 1.25 -30.23
CA HIS A 419 -12.21 0.64 -31.56
C HIS A 419 -13.03 1.35 -32.64
N GLN A 420 -13.16 2.66 -32.55
CA GLN A 420 -13.84 3.52 -33.51
C GLN A 420 -12.84 4.11 -34.51
N ILE A 421 -13.34 4.54 -35.67
CA ILE A 421 -12.55 5.24 -36.68
C ILE A 421 -12.02 6.55 -36.07
N VAL A 422 -10.71 6.75 -36.16
CA VAL A 422 -10.05 7.98 -35.73
C VAL A 422 -10.28 9.06 -36.80
N ASP A 423 -10.72 10.24 -36.37
CA ASP A 423 -10.82 11.40 -37.25
C ASP A 423 -9.42 11.95 -37.53
N GLN A 424 -9.05 11.98 -38.81
CA GLN A 424 -7.71 12.38 -39.26
C GLN A 424 -7.34 13.81 -38.87
N ASP A 425 -8.31 14.72 -38.72
CA ASP A 425 -8.00 16.09 -38.32
C ASP A 425 -7.66 16.17 -36.83
N PHE A 426 -8.30 15.36 -35.97
CA PHE A 426 -7.89 15.26 -34.57
C PHE A 426 -6.51 14.60 -34.44
N GLU A 427 -6.24 13.56 -35.23
CA GLU A 427 -4.94 12.87 -35.24
C GLU A 427 -3.79 13.78 -35.68
N LYS A 428 -4.01 14.65 -36.67
CA LYS A 428 -3.01 15.63 -37.11
C LYS A 428 -2.87 16.81 -36.14
N LEU A 429 -3.94 17.17 -35.44
CA LEU A 429 -3.93 18.30 -34.51
C LEU A 429 -3.34 17.95 -33.13
N MET A 430 -3.33 16.68 -32.72
CA MET A 430 -2.88 16.30 -31.38
C MET A 430 -1.37 16.51 -31.16
N PHE A 431 -0.93 16.53 -29.89
CA PHE A 431 0.49 16.46 -29.57
C PHE A 431 1.05 15.06 -29.82
N HIS A 432 2.17 14.96 -30.55
CA HIS A 432 2.82 13.67 -30.85
C HIS A 432 3.86 13.25 -29.82
N ASN A 433 4.42 14.20 -29.08
CA ASN A 433 5.38 13.96 -28.01
C ASN A 433 5.23 15.01 -26.91
N THR A 434 5.89 14.77 -25.78
CA THR A 434 5.81 15.68 -24.62
C THR A 434 6.59 16.97 -24.86
N GLU A 435 7.66 16.91 -25.66
CA GLU A 435 8.54 18.04 -25.96
C GLU A 435 7.78 19.17 -26.69
N GLU A 436 6.92 18.86 -27.66
CA GLU A 436 6.07 19.82 -28.36
C GLU A 436 5.17 20.60 -27.38
N PHE A 437 4.57 19.89 -26.42
CA PHE A 437 3.73 20.52 -25.41
C PHE A 437 4.55 21.43 -24.49
N GLU A 438 5.71 20.94 -24.05
CA GLU A 438 6.60 21.68 -23.16
C GLU A 438 7.16 22.95 -23.83
N GLU A 439 7.53 22.86 -25.10
CA GLU A 439 8.13 23.96 -25.87
C GLU A 439 7.22 25.20 -25.87
N ILE A 440 5.93 25.04 -26.15
CA ILE A 440 4.98 26.15 -26.21
C ILE A 440 4.89 26.85 -24.83
N LEU A 441 4.87 26.08 -23.74
CA LEU A 441 4.84 26.64 -22.39
C LEU A 441 6.15 27.34 -22.04
N LEU A 442 7.29 26.80 -22.47
CA LEU A 442 8.60 27.42 -22.28
C LEU A 442 8.75 28.72 -23.08
N GLU A 443 8.24 28.81 -24.30
CA GLU A 443 8.26 30.06 -25.07
C GLU A 443 7.35 31.11 -24.41
N CYS A 444 6.21 30.72 -23.83
CA CYS A 444 5.41 31.61 -22.98
C CYS A 444 6.24 32.12 -21.79
N TYR A 445 6.90 31.21 -21.07
CA TYR A 445 7.72 31.54 -19.90
C TYR A 445 8.87 32.48 -20.27
N LYS A 446 9.64 32.17 -21.32
CA LYS A 446 10.73 33.02 -21.82
C LYS A 446 10.22 34.40 -22.21
N SER A 447 9.09 34.48 -22.92
CA SER A 447 8.54 35.77 -23.34
C SER A 447 8.12 36.63 -22.14
N LEU A 448 7.49 36.04 -21.12
CA LEU A 448 7.13 36.74 -19.89
C LEU A 448 8.36 37.28 -19.16
N VAL A 449 9.39 36.45 -18.98
CA VAL A 449 10.64 36.85 -18.31
C VAL A 449 11.32 38.01 -19.04
N HIS A 450 11.52 37.90 -20.37
CA HIS A 450 12.15 38.96 -21.16
C HIS A 450 11.31 40.24 -21.24
N SER A 451 10.00 40.15 -21.02
CA SER A 451 9.08 41.30 -20.99
C SER A 451 8.95 41.94 -19.60
N GLY A 452 9.77 41.55 -18.62
CA GLY A 452 9.71 42.07 -17.24
C GLY A 452 8.60 41.47 -16.38
N ASN A 453 7.92 40.42 -16.85
CA ASN A 453 6.79 39.76 -16.17
C ASN A 453 7.20 38.46 -15.45
N SER A 454 8.43 38.39 -14.93
CA SER A 454 8.98 37.18 -14.30
C SER A 454 8.13 36.69 -13.12
N LEU A 455 7.52 37.57 -12.33
CA LEU A 455 6.62 37.19 -11.23
C LEU A 455 5.44 36.33 -11.72
N ILE A 456 4.90 36.65 -12.90
CA ILE A 456 3.81 35.90 -13.52
C ILE A 456 4.33 34.57 -14.06
N ALA A 457 5.51 34.56 -14.68
CA ALA A 457 6.16 33.36 -15.20
C ALA A 457 6.46 32.34 -14.09
N GLU A 458 6.95 32.81 -12.93
CA GLU A 458 7.25 32.02 -11.72
C GLU A 458 6.00 31.56 -10.93
N GLY A 459 4.83 32.07 -11.31
CA GLY A 459 3.53 31.68 -10.78
C GLY A 459 3.04 30.35 -11.33
N TYR A 460 1.75 30.30 -11.65
CA TYR A 460 1.07 29.06 -12.04
C TYR A 460 1.62 28.44 -13.34
N LEU A 461 2.15 29.25 -14.28
CA LEU A 461 2.77 28.74 -15.51
C LEU A 461 3.95 27.80 -15.20
N LYS A 462 4.81 28.18 -14.26
CA LYS A 462 5.92 27.32 -13.80
C LYS A 462 5.43 26.02 -13.19
N ASP A 463 4.31 26.03 -12.47
CA ASP A 463 3.71 24.82 -11.90
C ASP A 463 3.23 23.87 -13.01
N VAL A 464 2.65 24.41 -14.09
CA VAL A 464 2.28 23.61 -15.27
C VAL A 464 3.51 23.01 -15.93
N ILE A 465 4.55 23.81 -16.20
CA ILE A 465 5.81 23.33 -16.81
C ILE A 465 6.45 22.21 -15.97
N ARG A 466 6.46 22.37 -14.64
CA ARG A 466 6.96 21.34 -13.71
C ARG A 466 6.18 20.03 -13.83
N ASN A 467 4.86 20.10 -13.91
CA ASN A 467 4.03 18.91 -14.11
C ASN A 467 4.28 18.26 -15.47
N VAL A 468 4.45 19.04 -16.54
CA VAL A 468 4.81 18.50 -17.87
C VAL A 468 6.14 17.75 -17.81
N LYS A 469 7.15 18.32 -17.13
CA LYS A 469 8.47 17.67 -16.96
C LYS A 469 8.43 16.35 -16.20
N ILE A 470 7.51 16.21 -15.26
CA ILE A 470 7.45 15.06 -14.33
C ILE A 470 6.53 13.96 -14.86
N PHE A 471 5.36 14.33 -15.40
CA PHE A 471 4.32 13.40 -15.81
C PHE A 471 4.24 13.19 -17.32
N GLY A 472 4.71 14.16 -18.11
CA GLY A 472 4.53 14.19 -19.55
C GLY A 472 3.06 14.02 -19.98
N LEU A 473 2.83 13.67 -21.25
CA LEU A 473 1.46 13.43 -21.74
C LEU A 473 0.85 12.10 -21.25
N HIS A 474 1.66 11.20 -20.69
CA HIS A 474 1.27 9.84 -20.35
C HIS A 474 0.97 9.61 -18.87
N LEU A 475 1.14 10.60 -17.99
CA LEU A 475 0.97 10.49 -16.54
C LEU A 475 1.96 9.52 -15.85
N LEU A 476 1.99 8.25 -16.25
CA LEU A 476 2.87 7.19 -15.74
C LEU A 476 3.50 6.43 -16.91
N LYS A 477 4.82 6.22 -16.87
CA LYS A 477 5.50 5.28 -17.78
C LYS A 477 5.22 3.84 -17.35
N LEU A 478 4.92 2.96 -18.29
CA LEU A 478 4.59 1.56 -18.01
C LEU A 478 5.80 0.64 -18.19
N ASP A 479 6.26 0.01 -17.13
CA ASP A 479 7.25 -1.07 -17.23
C ASP A 479 6.58 -2.36 -17.68
N ILE A 480 7.26 -3.10 -18.55
CA ILE A 480 6.87 -4.45 -18.96
C ILE A 480 7.75 -5.45 -18.20
N ARG A 481 7.16 -6.49 -17.61
CA ARG A 481 7.92 -7.51 -16.87
C ARG A 481 7.47 -8.91 -17.24
N GLN A 482 8.41 -9.77 -17.65
CA GLN A 482 8.15 -11.18 -17.99
C GLN A 482 9.28 -12.09 -17.49
N GLU A 483 8.97 -13.36 -17.21
CA GLU A 483 9.96 -14.37 -16.82
C GLU A 483 10.80 -14.84 -18.02
N SER A 484 12.12 -15.03 -17.82
CA SER A 484 13.09 -15.44 -18.84
C SER A 484 12.68 -16.73 -19.58
N ASP A 485 12.17 -17.72 -18.84
CA ASP A 485 11.72 -19.01 -19.41
C ASP A 485 10.65 -18.84 -20.48
N LYS A 486 9.78 -17.83 -20.39
CA LYS A 486 8.75 -17.58 -21.43
C LYS A 486 9.38 -17.10 -22.73
N HIS A 487 10.47 -16.33 -22.66
CA HIS A 487 11.24 -15.93 -23.84
C HIS A 487 11.96 -17.12 -24.47
N VAL A 488 12.57 -17.97 -23.65
CA VAL A 488 13.24 -19.21 -24.10
C VAL A 488 12.27 -20.13 -24.81
N LEU A 489 11.09 -20.38 -24.22
CA LEU A 489 10.04 -21.20 -24.84
C LEU A 489 9.55 -20.62 -26.16
N ALA A 490 9.45 -19.29 -26.25
CA ALA A 490 9.07 -18.64 -27.50
C ALA A 490 10.14 -18.79 -28.59
N MET A 491 11.42 -18.69 -28.23
CA MET A 491 12.52 -18.91 -29.15
C MET A 491 12.64 -20.39 -29.57
N ASP A 492 12.38 -21.33 -28.67
CA ASP A 492 12.32 -22.76 -29.00
C ASP A 492 11.27 -23.04 -30.07
N TYR A 493 10.07 -22.47 -29.92
CA TYR A 493 9.00 -22.60 -30.91
C TYR A 493 9.43 -22.04 -32.29
N ILE A 494 10.12 -20.89 -32.31
CA ILE A 494 10.67 -20.31 -33.55
C ILE A 494 11.73 -21.23 -34.16
N CYS A 495 12.69 -21.71 -33.36
CA CYS A 495 13.74 -22.61 -33.83
C CYS A 495 13.15 -23.91 -34.42
N GLU A 496 12.17 -24.51 -33.77
CA GLU A 496 11.47 -25.70 -34.27
C GLU A 496 10.83 -25.45 -35.63
N LYS A 497 10.12 -24.32 -35.80
CA LYS A 497 9.49 -23.96 -37.08
C LYS A 497 10.49 -23.65 -38.19
N LEU A 498 11.68 -23.16 -37.84
CA LEU A 498 12.78 -22.93 -38.78
C LEU A 498 13.62 -24.20 -39.03
N ASN A 499 13.23 -25.37 -38.51
CA ASN A 499 13.99 -26.62 -38.56
C ASN A 499 15.42 -26.49 -38.00
N MET A 500 15.57 -25.66 -36.95
CA MET A 500 16.81 -25.44 -36.22
C MET A 500 16.82 -26.23 -34.90
N LYS A 501 18.00 -26.44 -34.33
CA LYS A 501 18.13 -27.01 -32.97
C LYS A 501 17.41 -26.09 -31.98
N LYS A 502 16.63 -26.67 -31.06
CA LYS A 502 15.98 -25.91 -29.98
C LYS A 502 17.00 -25.05 -29.24
N TYR A 503 16.65 -23.80 -29.00
CA TYR A 503 17.49 -22.80 -28.36
C TYR A 503 17.82 -23.18 -26.90
N SER A 504 16.89 -23.80 -26.18
CA SER A 504 17.08 -24.29 -24.81
C SER A 504 18.18 -25.36 -24.69
N LEU A 505 18.48 -26.09 -25.77
CA LEU A 505 19.51 -27.13 -25.82
C LEU A 505 20.91 -26.59 -26.14
N LEU A 506 21.06 -25.29 -26.36
CA LEU A 506 22.34 -24.62 -26.52
C LEU A 506 22.93 -24.28 -25.15
N ASN A 507 24.25 -24.37 -25.03
CA ASN A 507 24.95 -23.83 -23.85
C ASN A 507 25.01 -22.29 -23.90
N GLU A 508 25.44 -21.65 -22.81
CA GLU A 508 25.39 -20.19 -22.72
C GLU A 508 26.24 -19.48 -23.79
N GLU A 509 27.44 -19.99 -24.10
CA GLU A 509 28.31 -19.39 -25.12
C GLU A 509 27.70 -19.53 -26.52
N GLU A 510 27.16 -20.71 -26.83
CA GLU A 510 26.41 -20.96 -28.07
C GLU A 510 25.19 -20.03 -28.19
N LYS A 511 24.44 -19.82 -27.10
CA LYS A 511 23.29 -18.90 -27.06
C LYS A 511 23.72 -17.46 -27.34
N ILE A 512 24.77 -16.97 -26.67
CA ILE A 512 25.28 -15.61 -26.89
C ILE A 512 25.70 -15.43 -28.35
N ASN A 513 26.46 -16.38 -28.91
CA ASN A 513 26.92 -16.31 -30.30
C ASN A 513 25.74 -16.34 -31.29
N PHE A 514 24.78 -17.24 -31.09
CA PHE A 514 23.57 -17.34 -31.88
C PHE A 514 22.76 -16.04 -31.89
N LEU A 515 22.47 -15.47 -30.71
CA LEU A 515 21.71 -14.23 -30.60
C LEU A 515 22.47 -13.04 -31.19
N THR A 516 23.79 -12.98 -31.00
CA THR A 516 24.64 -11.91 -31.55
C THR A 516 24.63 -11.91 -33.08
N GLN A 517 24.63 -13.09 -33.70
CA GLN A 517 24.51 -13.21 -35.16
C GLN A 517 23.16 -12.66 -35.65
N ILE A 518 22.05 -12.98 -34.96
CA ILE A 518 20.71 -12.45 -35.28
C ILE A 518 20.67 -10.92 -35.09
N LEU A 519 21.24 -10.42 -34.00
CA LEU A 519 21.30 -9.00 -33.68
C LEU A 519 22.15 -8.18 -34.67
N ASN A 520 23.13 -8.80 -35.32
CA ASN A 520 23.89 -8.17 -36.42
C ASN A 520 23.23 -8.34 -37.81
N SER A 521 22.36 -9.32 -37.98
CA SER A 521 21.68 -9.61 -39.25
C SER A 521 20.54 -8.64 -39.54
N ASN A 522 20.32 -8.26 -40.80
CA ASN A 522 19.12 -7.53 -41.22
C ASN A 522 17.99 -8.45 -41.70
N ARG A 523 18.22 -9.76 -41.72
CA ARG A 523 17.22 -10.77 -42.11
C ARG A 523 16.20 -10.93 -40.96
N PRO A 524 14.89 -10.82 -41.24
CA PRO A 524 13.84 -11.13 -40.27
C PRO A 524 13.97 -12.57 -39.76
N LEU A 525 13.80 -12.77 -38.46
CA LEU A 525 13.85 -14.06 -37.81
C LEU A 525 12.50 -14.79 -37.89
N ILE A 526 11.40 -14.07 -37.66
CA ILE A 526 10.07 -14.65 -37.49
C ILE A 526 9.33 -14.66 -38.84
N PRO A 527 8.84 -15.83 -39.31
CA PRO A 527 8.02 -15.89 -40.51
C PRO A 527 6.71 -15.09 -40.36
N ASN A 528 6.33 -14.31 -41.39
CA ASN A 528 5.14 -13.46 -41.36
C ASN A 528 3.82 -14.20 -41.10
N ASN A 529 3.75 -15.50 -41.44
CA ASN A 529 2.57 -16.34 -41.29
C ASN A 529 2.63 -17.25 -40.05
N ILE A 530 3.60 -17.06 -39.15
CA ILE A 530 3.74 -17.93 -37.96
C ILE A 530 2.50 -17.91 -37.05
N GLU A 531 1.69 -16.84 -37.12
CA GLU A 531 0.44 -16.70 -36.36
C GLU A 531 -0.77 -17.45 -36.97
N GLN A 532 -0.65 -17.95 -38.21
CA GLN A 532 -1.74 -18.63 -38.94
C GLN A 532 -1.67 -20.16 -38.84
N GLU A 533 -0.71 -20.69 -38.08
CA GLU A 533 -0.54 -22.12 -37.85
C GLU A 533 -1.60 -22.65 -36.87
N ASP A 534 -2.12 -23.86 -37.11
CA ASP A 534 -3.25 -24.43 -36.34
C ASP A 534 -2.87 -24.78 -34.88
N ASP A 535 -1.61 -25.13 -34.61
CA ASP A 535 -1.13 -25.65 -33.31
C ASP A 535 -0.28 -24.64 -32.49
N ILE A 536 -0.63 -23.36 -32.54
CA ILE A 536 0.15 -22.33 -31.83
C ILE A 536 -0.16 -22.31 -30.33
N SER A 537 0.90 -22.36 -29.51
CA SER A 537 0.79 -22.12 -28.08
C SER A 537 0.34 -20.69 -27.75
N SER A 538 -0.70 -20.58 -26.91
CA SER A 538 -1.17 -19.29 -26.39
C SER A 538 -0.09 -18.49 -25.64
N ASP A 539 0.84 -19.17 -24.97
CA ASP A 539 1.98 -18.55 -24.29
C ASP A 539 2.94 -17.89 -25.30
N PHE A 540 3.22 -18.56 -26.42
CA PHE A 540 4.04 -18.02 -27.51
C PHE A 540 3.39 -16.76 -28.10
N LEU A 541 2.09 -16.84 -28.45
CA LEU A 541 1.34 -15.69 -28.96
C LEU A 541 1.37 -14.51 -28.00
N ASN A 542 1.21 -14.76 -26.70
CA ASN A 542 1.25 -13.69 -25.70
C ASN A 542 2.62 -12.98 -25.71
N VAL A 543 3.73 -13.73 -25.76
CA VAL A 543 5.08 -13.14 -25.81
C VAL A 543 5.28 -12.29 -27.06
N ILE A 544 5.05 -12.84 -28.25
CA ILE A 544 5.30 -12.11 -29.50
C ILE A 544 4.36 -10.91 -29.69
N LYS A 545 3.06 -11.06 -29.37
CA LYS A 545 2.09 -9.96 -29.48
C LYS A 545 2.39 -8.85 -28.48
N THR A 546 3.02 -9.17 -27.34
CA THR A 546 3.47 -8.14 -26.41
C THR A 546 4.53 -7.24 -27.05
N PHE A 547 5.53 -7.82 -27.70
CA PHE A 547 6.55 -7.04 -28.40
C PHE A 547 5.95 -6.24 -29.56
N ASP A 548 5.02 -6.83 -30.32
CA ASP A 548 4.28 -6.11 -31.36
C ASP A 548 3.47 -4.93 -30.80
N VAL A 549 2.71 -5.12 -29.73
CA VAL A 549 1.96 -4.02 -29.08
C VAL A 549 2.90 -2.94 -28.55
N CYS A 550 3.99 -3.31 -27.86
CA CYS A 550 4.97 -2.35 -27.36
C CYS A 550 5.64 -1.57 -28.50
N SER A 551 5.77 -2.14 -29.69
CA SER A 551 6.33 -1.45 -30.86
C SER A 551 5.38 -0.39 -31.45
N GLN A 552 4.08 -0.49 -31.18
CA GLN A 552 3.02 0.42 -31.68
C GLN A 552 2.69 1.55 -30.70
N ILE A 553 3.00 1.38 -29.41
CA ILE A 553 2.77 2.39 -28.37
C ILE A 553 3.83 3.50 -28.49
N GLU A 554 3.53 4.74 -28.10
CA GLU A 554 4.52 5.84 -28.06
C GLU A 554 5.68 5.51 -27.10
N GLU A 555 6.92 5.84 -27.47
CA GLU A 555 8.11 5.50 -26.67
C GLU A 555 8.04 6.07 -25.25
N ASP A 556 7.51 7.28 -25.09
CA ASP A 556 7.39 7.96 -23.80
C ASP A 556 6.38 7.33 -22.84
N ALA A 557 5.44 6.52 -23.36
CA ALA A 557 4.50 5.78 -22.54
C ALA A 557 5.15 4.57 -21.86
N LEU A 558 6.30 4.10 -22.37
CA LEU A 558 6.94 2.87 -21.94
C LEU A 558 8.15 3.15 -21.05
N GLY A 559 8.30 2.31 -20.03
CA GLY A 559 9.43 2.27 -19.12
C GLY A 559 10.44 1.18 -19.51
N ALA A 560 10.93 0.44 -18.52
CA ALA A 560 11.84 -0.68 -18.70
C ALA A 560 11.13 -1.95 -19.19
N TYR A 561 11.86 -2.81 -19.89
CA TYR A 561 11.51 -4.22 -20.05
C TYR A 561 12.33 -5.05 -19.04
N ILE A 562 11.67 -5.58 -18.01
CA ILE A 562 12.29 -6.29 -16.90
C ILE A 562 12.22 -7.79 -17.15
N VAL A 563 13.37 -8.45 -17.09
CA VAL A 563 13.50 -9.90 -17.25
C VAL A 563 13.61 -10.55 -15.87
N SER A 564 12.54 -11.22 -15.44
CA SER A 564 12.47 -11.94 -14.16
C SER A 564 13.13 -13.32 -14.29
N MET A 565 13.58 -13.88 -13.18
CA MET A 565 14.38 -15.11 -13.10
C MET A 565 15.59 -15.07 -14.03
N CYS A 566 16.19 -13.88 -14.18
CA CYS A 566 17.38 -13.69 -15.01
C CYS A 566 18.55 -14.44 -14.39
N SER A 567 19.15 -15.33 -15.17
CA SER A 567 20.21 -16.22 -14.73
C SER A 567 21.48 -16.07 -15.56
N ASN A 568 21.35 -15.61 -16.80
CA ASN A 568 22.40 -15.59 -17.80
C ASN A 568 22.37 -14.31 -18.65
N ALA A 569 23.44 -14.04 -19.40
CA ALA A 569 23.52 -12.89 -20.30
C ALA A 569 22.60 -13.08 -21.52
N SER A 570 22.47 -14.32 -21.99
CA SER A 570 21.59 -14.69 -23.10
C SER A 570 20.12 -14.32 -22.86
N ASP A 571 19.65 -14.33 -21.60
CA ASP A 571 18.29 -13.92 -21.23
C ASP A 571 17.98 -12.48 -21.65
N ILE A 572 18.95 -11.58 -21.53
CA ILE A 572 18.82 -10.16 -21.90
C ILE A 572 18.96 -9.97 -23.41
N LEU A 573 19.96 -10.61 -24.04
CA LEU A 573 20.15 -10.55 -25.48
C LEU A 573 18.95 -11.12 -26.25
N LEU A 574 18.26 -12.11 -25.70
CA LEU A 574 17.08 -12.70 -26.29
C LEU A 574 15.91 -11.71 -26.35
N VAL A 575 15.71 -10.92 -25.30
CA VAL A 575 14.72 -9.83 -25.31
C VAL A 575 15.09 -8.76 -26.33
N GLU A 576 16.38 -8.41 -26.45
CA GLU A 576 16.83 -7.47 -27.48
C GLU A 576 16.58 -7.98 -28.90
N VAL A 577 16.70 -9.29 -29.14
CA VAL A 577 16.32 -9.91 -30.42
C VAL A 577 14.84 -9.68 -30.71
N PHE A 578 13.96 -9.96 -29.75
CA PHE A 578 12.53 -9.74 -29.94
C PHE A 578 12.17 -8.26 -30.11
N GLN A 579 12.77 -7.35 -29.36
CA GLN A 579 12.55 -5.91 -29.55
C GLN A 579 12.98 -5.44 -30.94
N LYS A 580 14.11 -5.96 -31.45
CA LYS A 580 14.59 -5.65 -32.80
C LYS A 580 13.65 -6.20 -33.88
N GLU A 581 13.19 -7.43 -33.72
CA GLU A 581 12.33 -8.11 -34.71
C GLU A 581 10.99 -7.40 -34.92
N PHE A 582 10.35 -6.94 -33.84
CA PHE A 582 9.03 -6.29 -33.90
C PHE A 582 9.10 -4.77 -34.15
N LYS A 583 10.29 -4.20 -34.31
CA LYS A 583 10.50 -2.76 -34.46
C LYS A 583 9.83 -2.22 -35.74
N LYS A 584 8.82 -1.36 -35.60
CA LYS A 584 8.08 -0.78 -36.76
C LYS A 584 8.87 0.24 -37.59
N SER A 585 9.90 0.86 -37.03
CA SER A 585 10.74 1.85 -37.71
C SER A 585 12.18 1.75 -37.23
N SER A 586 13.14 1.89 -38.14
CA SER A 586 14.57 1.84 -37.81
C SER A 586 15.01 2.93 -36.82
N GLN A 587 14.31 4.08 -36.81
CA GLN A 587 14.62 5.23 -35.96
C GLN A 587 14.08 5.10 -34.53
N ARG A 588 13.11 4.20 -34.30
CA ARG A 588 12.49 4.00 -32.98
C ARG A 588 13.53 3.55 -31.93
N ARG A 589 13.43 3.98 -30.69
CA ARG A 589 14.24 3.42 -29.58
C ARG A 589 13.57 2.17 -29.03
N THR A 590 14.38 1.17 -28.66
CA THR A 590 13.90 0.02 -27.90
C THR A 590 13.76 0.40 -26.43
N GLN A 591 12.92 -0.33 -25.70
CA GLN A 591 12.88 -0.20 -24.24
C GLN A 591 14.23 -0.66 -23.67
N ARG A 592 14.68 -0.02 -22.59
CA ARG A 592 15.85 -0.51 -21.84
C ARG A 592 15.53 -1.87 -21.22
N VAL A 593 16.39 -2.86 -21.44
CA VAL A 593 16.24 -4.20 -20.86
C VAL A 593 16.95 -4.27 -19.52
N VAL A 594 16.24 -4.75 -18.50
CA VAL A 594 16.68 -4.74 -17.10
C VAL A 594 16.69 -6.16 -16.54
N PRO A 595 17.84 -6.75 -16.21
CA PRO A 595 17.90 -8.02 -15.50
C PRO A 595 17.38 -7.86 -14.08
N LEU A 596 16.44 -8.72 -13.66
CA LEU A 596 16.03 -8.85 -12.26
C LEU A 596 16.78 -10.02 -11.60
N LEU A 597 17.68 -9.68 -10.69
CA LEU A 597 18.44 -10.64 -9.88
C LEU A 597 17.66 -10.93 -8.58
N GLU A 598 17.05 -12.11 -8.49
CA GLU A 598 16.10 -12.44 -7.43
C GLU A 598 16.41 -13.72 -6.64
N THR A 599 17.37 -14.54 -7.06
CA THR A 599 17.85 -15.71 -6.32
C THR A 599 19.24 -15.47 -5.72
N ILE A 600 19.59 -16.16 -4.64
CA ILE A 600 20.94 -16.07 -4.05
C ILE A 600 22.01 -16.45 -5.07
N GLN A 601 21.74 -17.45 -5.91
CA GLN A 601 22.67 -17.85 -6.96
C GLN A 601 22.83 -16.77 -8.04
N SER A 602 21.75 -16.13 -8.48
CA SER A 602 21.82 -15.02 -9.46
C SER A 602 22.60 -13.82 -8.93
N LEU A 603 22.48 -13.52 -7.63
CA LEU A 603 23.26 -12.47 -6.97
C LEU A 603 24.75 -12.81 -6.90
N LYS A 604 25.09 -14.08 -6.63
CA LYS A 604 26.49 -14.54 -6.65
C LYS A 604 27.10 -14.50 -8.04
N ASN A 605 26.31 -14.82 -9.07
CA ASN A 605 26.72 -14.87 -10.47
C ASN A 605 26.59 -13.52 -11.20
N SER A 606 26.16 -12.46 -10.52
CA SER A 606 25.78 -11.19 -11.14
C SER A 606 26.90 -10.54 -11.95
N SER A 607 28.14 -10.63 -11.47
CA SER A 607 29.32 -10.12 -12.19
C SER A 607 29.53 -10.83 -13.52
N THR A 608 29.40 -12.16 -13.55
CA THR A 608 29.55 -12.95 -14.78
C THR A 608 28.47 -12.60 -15.81
N ILE A 609 27.21 -12.45 -15.36
CA ILE A 609 26.10 -12.04 -16.23
C ILE A 609 26.40 -10.69 -16.89
N LEU A 610 26.76 -9.68 -16.07
CA LEU A 610 27.01 -8.33 -16.58
C LEU A 610 28.27 -8.28 -17.46
N GLU A 611 29.34 -8.98 -17.08
CA GLU A 611 30.59 -8.99 -17.83
C GLU A 611 30.40 -9.59 -19.23
N ASN A 612 29.68 -10.72 -19.33
CA ASN A 612 29.37 -11.36 -20.61
C ASN A 612 28.50 -10.45 -21.51
N LEU A 613 27.57 -9.69 -20.92
CA LEU A 613 26.79 -8.68 -21.66
C LEU A 613 27.65 -7.54 -22.17
N ILE A 614 28.49 -6.94 -21.33
CA ILE A 614 29.29 -5.78 -21.70
C ILE A 614 30.39 -6.15 -22.71
N LYS A 615 30.96 -7.36 -22.60
CA LYS A 615 31.94 -7.89 -23.58
C LYS A 615 31.32 -8.18 -24.94
N ASN A 616 30.01 -8.35 -25.03
CA ASN A 616 29.33 -8.53 -26.30
C ASN A 616 29.42 -7.24 -27.16
N PRO A 617 30.04 -7.28 -28.37
CA PRO A 617 30.27 -6.07 -29.16
C PRO A 617 28.98 -5.36 -29.58
N TRP A 618 27.93 -6.13 -29.91
CA TRP A 618 26.64 -5.56 -30.30
C TRP A 618 26.01 -4.82 -29.12
N TYR A 619 25.96 -5.47 -27.95
CA TYR A 619 25.36 -4.90 -26.75
C TYR A 619 26.11 -3.67 -26.25
N ARG A 620 27.45 -3.69 -26.28
CA ARG A 620 28.27 -2.51 -25.94
C ARG A 620 27.93 -1.31 -26.80
N ASN A 621 27.79 -1.52 -28.12
CA ASN A 621 27.42 -0.45 -29.03
C ASN A 621 25.96 0.02 -28.81
N HIS A 622 25.05 -0.91 -28.54
CA HIS A 622 23.66 -0.64 -28.21
C HIS A 622 23.53 0.27 -26.98
N LEU A 623 24.22 -0.05 -25.88
CA LEU A 623 24.26 0.78 -24.67
C LEU A 623 24.81 2.18 -24.94
N ARG A 624 25.87 2.29 -25.75
CA ARG A 624 26.51 3.58 -26.07
C ARG A 624 25.57 4.51 -26.85
N ILE A 625 24.89 3.98 -27.86
CA ILE A 625 24.06 4.77 -28.78
C ILE A 625 22.70 5.10 -28.17
N ASN A 626 22.03 4.11 -27.57
CA ASN A 626 20.63 4.25 -27.15
C ASN A 626 20.46 4.65 -25.69
N PHE A 627 21.44 4.33 -24.83
CA PHE A 627 21.31 4.49 -23.38
C PHE A 627 22.49 5.22 -22.73
N SER A 628 23.32 5.91 -23.51
CA SER A 628 24.44 6.73 -23.02
C SER A 628 25.39 5.97 -22.08
N ASN A 629 25.68 4.70 -22.39
CA ASN A 629 26.50 3.80 -21.55
C ASN A 629 25.91 3.53 -20.15
N LYS A 630 24.59 3.54 -19.99
CA LYS A 630 23.91 3.23 -18.73
C LYS A 630 23.26 1.86 -18.79
N GLN A 631 23.52 1.03 -17.78
CA GLN A 631 22.85 -0.24 -17.57
C GLN A 631 22.04 -0.17 -16.27
N GLU A 632 20.73 -0.35 -16.36
CA GLU A 632 19.89 -0.51 -15.18
C GLU A 632 19.81 -2.00 -14.78
N ILE A 633 19.92 -2.32 -13.49
CA ILE A 633 19.82 -3.67 -12.93
C ILE A 633 18.80 -3.65 -11.80
N MET A 634 17.82 -4.55 -11.86
CA MET A 634 16.83 -4.68 -10.81
C MET A 634 17.27 -5.73 -9.79
N ILE A 635 17.08 -5.42 -8.50
CA ILE A 635 17.42 -6.33 -7.40
C ILE A 635 16.18 -6.71 -6.58
N GLY A 636 15.96 -8.01 -6.41
CA GLY A 636 14.80 -8.59 -5.71
C GLY A 636 15.12 -8.96 -4.26
N TYR A 637 14.50 -8.28 -3.29
CA TYR A 637 14.74 -8.52 -1.86
C TYR A 637 13.89 -9.66 -1.30
N SER A 638 12.56 -9.61 -1.50
CA SER A 638 11.67 -10.63 -0.92
C SER A 638 11.85 -12.01 -1.52
N ASP A 639 12.12 -12.10 -2.81
CA ASP A 639 12.32 -13.37 -3.50
C ASP A 639 13.65 -14.03 -3.08
N SER A 640 14.75 -13.27 -2.97
CA SER A 640 16.02 -13.79 -2.46
C SER A 640 15.94 -14.13 -0.96
N GLY A 641 15.15 -13.38 -0.19
CA GLY A 641 14.84 -13.71 1.21
C GLY A 641 14.04 -15.00 1.36
N LYS A 642 13.14 -15.31 0.41
CA LYS A 642 12.41 -16.59 0.37
C LYS A 642 13.34 -17.75 0.00
N ASP A 643 14.34 -17.51 -0.84
CA ASP A 643 15.31 -18.49 -1.30
C ASP A 643 16.30 -18.91 -0.19
N GLY A 644 16.95 -17.95 0.49
CA GLY A 644 18.04 -18.21 1.44
C GLY A 644 17.89 -17.63 2.84
N GLY A 645 16.77 -16.99 3.17
CA GLY A 645 16.61 -16.24 4.42
C GLY A 645 17.05 -14.78 4.30
N ARG A 646 16.54 -13.93 5.20
CA ARG A 646 16.64 -12.47 5.09
C ARG A 646 18.07 -11.93 5.24
N LEU A 647 18.85 -12.47 6.18
CA LEU A 647 20.21 -12.01 6.45
C LEU A 647 21.12 -12.28 5.25
N ALA A 648 21.13 -13.53 4.76
CA ALA A 648 21.91 -13.94 3.60
C ALA A 648 21.52 -13.13 2.35
N SER A 649 20.21 -12.97 2.10
CA SER A 649 19.71 -12.10 1.03
C SER A 649 20.26 -10.67 1.13
N ALA A 650 20.16 -10.03 2.30
CA ALA A 650 20.65 -8.66 2.49
C ALA A 650 22.17 -8.54 2.25
N TRP A 651 22.94 -9.54 2.70
CA TRP A 651 24.39 -9.54 2.54
C TRP A 651 24.84 -9.80 1.09
N GLU A 652 24.24 -10.78 0.41
CA GLU A 652 24.55 -11.06 -0.99
C GLU A 652 24.12 -9.92 -1.91
N LEU A 653 23.02 -9.22 -1.61
CA LEU A 653 22.64 -7.99 -2.31
C LEU A 653 23.69 -6.89 -2.15
N PHE A 654 24.17 -6.66 -0.93
CA PHE A 654 25.22 -5.69 -0.65
C PHE A 654 26.49 -6.00 -1.46
N LYS A 655 26.95 -7.25 -1.43
CA LYS A 655 28.13 -7.71 -2.19
C LYS A 655 27.93 -7.60 -3.71
N ALA A 656 26.76 -8.00 -4.21
CA ALA A 656 26.46 -7.94 -5.64
C ALA A 656 26.48 -6.50 -6.16
N GLN A 657 25.88 -5.56 -5.43
CA GLN A 657 25.88 -4.14 -5.79
C GLN A 657 27.31 -3.56 -5.84
N GLU A 658 28.15 -3.82 -4.82
CA GLU A 658 29.55 -3.38 -4.82
C GLU A 658 30.32 -3.91 -6.05
N LYS A 659 30.19 -5.21 -6.32
CA LYS A 659 30.87 -5.87 -7.45
C LYS A 659 30.40 -5.33 -8.80
N LEU A 660 29.10 -5.13 -8.99
CA LEU A 660 28.53 -4.62 -10.24
C LEU A 660 28.97 -3.18 -10.52
N VAL A 661 29.00 -2.32 -9.50
CA VAL A 661 29.52 -0.95 -9.65
C VAL A 661 31.01 -0.94 -9.99
N ALA A 662 31.81 -1.77 -9.33
CA ALA A 662 33.24 -1.89 -9.62
C ALA A 662 33.47 -2.35 -11.09
N LEU A 663 32.73 -3.37 -11.53
CA LEU A 663 32.78 -3.87 -12.91
C LEU A 663 32.31 -2.80 -13.92
N GLY A 664 31.23 -2.09 -13.62
CA GLY A 664 30.76 -0.99 -14.48
C GLY A 664 31.83 0.09 -14.68
N LYS A 665 32.54 0.48 -13.61
CA LYS A 665 33.66 1.42 -13.69
C LYS A 665 34.78 0.92 -14.61
N GLU A 666 35.17 -0.36 -14.47
CA GLU A 666 36.21 -0.99 -15.31
C GLU A 666 35.88 -0.85 -16.81
N TYR A 667 34.62 -1.06 -17.19
CA TYR A 667 34.18 -0.99 -18.58
C TYR A 667 33.63 0.37 -19.03
N SER A 668 33.68 1.40 -18.18
CA SER A 668 33.05 2.71 -18.43
C SER A 668 31.55 2.59 -18.78
N VAL A 669 30.83 1.83 -17.97
CA VAL A 669 29.36 1.67 -17.98
C VAL A 669 28.83 2.11 -16.63
N GLU A 670 27.92 3.07 -16.63
CA GLU A 670 27.26 3.53 -15.41
C GLU A 670 26.15 2.57 -15.02
N ILE A 671 26.21 2.04 -13.79
CA ILE A 671 25.23 1.08 -13.27
C ILE A 671 24.19 1.82 -12.45
N HIS A 672 22.92 1.66 -12.81
CA HIS A 672 21.78 2.14 -12.04
C HIS A 672 21.04 0.97 -11.41
N PHE A 673 20.72 1.08 -10.12
CA PHE A 673 19.93 0.05 -9.45
C PHE A 673 18.45 0.41 -9.42
N PHE A 674 17.62 -0.56 -9.80
CA PHE A 674 16.20 -0.55 -9.55
C PHE A 674 15.89 -1.42 -8.33
N HIS A 675 15.52 -0.77 -7.23
CA HIS A 675 15.20 -1.44 -5.98
C HIS A 675 13.79 -2.04 -6.02
N GLY A 676 13.73 -3.38 -6.04
CA GLY A 676 12.49 -4.14 -6.02
C GLY A 676 11.74 -4.09 -4.69
N ARG A 677 10.60 -4.80 -4.63
CA ARG A 677 9.79 -4.94 -3.41
C ARG A 677 10.56 -5.71 -2.33
N GLY A 678 10.25 -5.46 -1.05
CA GLY A 678 10.84 -6.21 0.06
C GLY A 678 12.09 -5.63 0.70
N GLY A 679 12.66 -4.59 0.09
CA GLY A 679 13.85 -3.93 0.61
C GLY A 679 13.49 -2.94 1.71
N SER A 680 14.45 -2.68 2.61
CA SER A 680 14.32 -1.57 3.58
C SER A 680 14.08 -0.23 2.87
N VAL A 681 14.61 -0.07 1.65
CA VAL A 681 14.46 1.11 0.77
C VAL A 681 13.03 1.24 0.19
N SER A 682 12.32 0.13 -0.07
CA SER A 682 11.00 0.12 -0.74
C SER A 682 9.80 -0.05 0.20
N ARG A 683 10.01 -0.47 1.46
CA ARG A 683 8.92 -0.87 2.37
C ARG A 683 8.55 0.12 3.46
N GLY A 684 9.38 1.13 3.75
CA GLY A 684 9.11 2.04 4.88
C GLY A 684 8.93 1.37 6.25
N GLY A 685 9.36 0.11 6.39
CA GLY A 685 9.32 -0.70 7.62
C GLY A 685 10.44 -0.37 8.61
N GLY A 686 11.45 0.37 8.19
CA GLY A 686 12.37 1.07 9.08
C GLY A 686 12.57 2.50 8.58
N PRO A 687 13.49 3.28 9.18
CA PRO A 687 13.78 4.62 8.70
C PRO A 687 14.25 4.60 7.22
N GLN A 688 13.36 4.97 6.28
CA GLN A 688 13.63 4.93 4.83
C GLN A 688 14.90 5.70 4.48
N HIS A 689 15.11 6.85 5.14
CA HIS A 689 16.32 7.65 4.99
C HIS A 689 17.58 6.84 5.27
N LEU A 690 17.63 6.12 6.39
CA LEU A 690 18.77 5.28 6.77
C LEU A 690 18.95 4.11 5.80
N ALA A 691 17.87 3.51 5.32
CA ALA A 691 17.94 2.42 4.35
C ALA A 691 18.63 2.84 3.04
N ILE A 692 18.37 4.07 2.57
CA ILE A 692 19.03 4.65 1.40
C ILE A 692 20.49 4.96 1.72
N LEU A 693 20.77 5.59 2.87
CA LEU A 693 22.14 5.83 3.35
C LEU A 693 22.93 4.54 3.60
N SER A 694 22.26 3.39 3.75
CA SER A 694 22.93 2.11 4.02
C SER A 694 23.38 1.37 2.75
N GLN A 695 23.03 1.88 1.56
CA GLN A 695 23.44 1.27 0.32
C GLN A 695 24.97 1.34 0.14
N PRO A 696 25.61 0.40 -0.57
CA PRO A 696 27.04 0.46 -0.80
C PRO A 696 27.48 1.74 -1.52
N ILE A 697 28.77 2.10 -1.37
CA ILE A 697 29.36 3.29 -2.00
C ILE A 697 29.13 3.24 -3.52
N ASP A 698 28.87 4.41 -4.12
CA ASP A 698 28.71 4.57 -5.57
C ASP A 698 27.51 3.85 -6.21
N THR A 699 26.61 3.23 -5.42
CA THR A 699 25.41 2.56 -5.95
C THR A 699 24.25 3.52 -6.23
N ILE A 700 24.23 4.68 -5.56
CA ILE A 700 23.26 5.75 -5.79
C ILE A 700 24.06 6.98 -6.22
N LYS A 701 24.05 7.27 -7.53
CA LYS A 701 24.72 8.43 -8.13
C LYS A 701 23.70 9.33 -8.80
N ASN A 702 23.14 10.25 -8.04
CA ASN A 702 22.14 11.22 -8.51
C ASN A 702 20.82 10.56 -8.97
N TYR A 703 20.75 9.24 -9.09
CA TYR A 703 19.59 8.52 -9.59
C TYR A 703 19.21 7.42 -8.62
N LEU A 704 17.95 7.41 -8.21
CA LEU A 704 17.36 6.35 -7.40
C LEU A 704 16.05 5.91 -8.04
N ARG A 705 15.97 4.63 -8.41
CA ARG A 705 14.72 4.02 -8.88
C ARG A 705 14.22 3.02 -7.85
N VAL A 706 13.00 3.22 -7.35
CA VAL A 706 12.46 2.43 -6.24
C VAL A 706 11.03 2.01 -6.48
N THR A 707 10.72 0.75 -6.16
CA THR A 707 9.34 0.26 -6.18
C THR A 707 8.59 0.79 -4.97
N ILE A 708 7.46 1.47 -5.16
CA ILE A 708 6.53 1.80 -4.07
C ILE A 708 5.38 0.79 -4.08
N GLN A 709 5.26 0.02 -3.01
CA GLN A 709 4.20 -0.96 -2.84
C GLN A 709 2.86 -0.30 -2.55
N GLY A 710 1.75 -0.87 -3.04
CA GLY A 710 0.40 -0.32 -2.86
C GLY A 710 0.00 0.00 -1.41
N GLU A 711 0.41 -0.83 -0.44
CA GLU A 711 0.20 -0.57 0.98
C GLU A 711 0.96 0.67 1.49
N ILE A 712 2.12 0.96 0.90
CA ILE A 712 2.97 2.12 1.23
C ILE A 712 2.52 3.38 0.49
N ILE A 713 1.99 3.26 -0.73
CA ILE A 713 1.39 4.41 -1.47
C ILE A 713 0.38 5.14 -0.58
N THR A 714 -0.43 4.37 0.17
CA THR A 714 -1.44 4.94 1.07
C THR A 714 -0.80 5.76 2.19
N GLN A 715 0.25 5.25 2.81
CA GLN A 715 0.96 5.93 3.89
C GLN A 715 1.71 7.17 3.39
N ASP A 716 2.48 7.01 2.31
CA ASP A 716 3.51 7.97 1.92
C ASP A 716 2.94 9.13 1.09
N PHE A 717 1.87 8.92 0.32
CA PHE A 717 1.39 9.93 -0.63
C PHE A 717 -0.01 10.48 -0.36
N CYS A 718 -0.88 9.76 0.38
CA CYS A 718 -2.30 10.13 0.41
C CYS A 718 -2.62 11.43 1.17
N LEU A 719 -1.92 11.76 2.25
CA LEU A 719 -2.07 13.06 2.93
C LEU A 719 -0.95 14.04 2.56
N LYS A 720 -1.29 15.33 2.38
CA LYS A 720 -0.33 16.37 1.96
C LYS A 720 0.95 16.42 2.80
N GLY A 721 0.80 16.32 4.13
CA GLY A 721 1.94 16.34 5.05
C GLY A 721 2.83 15.10 4.94
N MET A 722 2.24 13.95 4.63
CA MET A 722 2.98 12.70 4.40
C MET A 722 3.76 12.76 3.09
N MET A 723 3.12 13.19 2.01
CA MET A 723 3.78 13.30 0.70
C MET A 723 5.01 14.21 0.74
N LEU A 724 4.88 15.38 1.36
CA LEU A 724 6.02 16.29 1.53
C LEU A 724 7.16 15.60 2.30
N ARG A 725 6.85 14.93 3.41
CA ARG A 725 7.85 14.21 4.21
C ARG A 725 8.50 13.08 3.41
N SER A 726 7.73 12.26 2.72
CA SER A 726 8.27 11.14 1.95
C SER A 726 9.19 11.64 0.84
N ILE A 727 8.76 12.61 0.02
CA ILE A 727 9.62 13.17 -1.03
C ILE A 727 10.86 13.85 -0.46
N GLU A 728 10.73 14.65 0.61
CA GLU A 728 11.87 15.25 1.30
C GLU A 728 12.85 14.18 1.80
N THR A 729 12.34 13.09 2.35
CA THR A 729 13.16 11.98 2.86
C THR A 729 14.01 11.35 1.76
N TYR A 730 13.41 11.07 0.60
CA TYR A 730 14.14 10.53 -0.55
C TYR A 730 15.15 11.54 -1.10
N ILE A 731 14.75 12.81 -1.30
CA ILE A 731 15.62 13.87 -1.82
C ILE A 731 16.84 14.08 -0.92
N SER A 732 16.63 14.19 0.39
CA SER A 732 17.69 14.40 1.37
C SER A 732 18.63 13.19 1.47
N ALA A 733 18.09 11.97 1.41
CA ALA A 733 18.91 10.77 1.46
C ALA A 733 19.79 10.62 0.21
N VAL A 734 19.23 10.80 -0.99
CA VAL A 734 19.99 10.72 -2.26
C VAL A 734 21.05 11.81 -2.33
N LEU A 735 20.72 13.03 -1.89
CA LEU A 735 21.67 14.14 -1.84
C LEU A 735 22.86 13.82 -0.92
N LYS A 736 22.60 13.26 0.27
CA LYS A 736 23.66 12.81 1.18
C LYS A 736 24.48 11.67 0.62
N CYS A 737 23.85 10.63 0.07
CA CYS A 737 24.58 9.51 -0.54
C CYS A 737 25.54 10.00 -1.63
N SER A 738 25.09 10.96 -2.44
CA SER A 738 25.84 11.43 -3.59
C SER A 738 27.02 12.35 -3.19
N LEU A 739 26.85 13.19 -2.17
CA LEU A 739 27.90 14.13 -1.72
C LEU A 739 28.82 13.54 -0.66
N LEU A 740 28.25 12.97 0.42
CA LEU A 740 29.05 12.45 1.52
C LEU A 740 29.76 11.14 1.15
N GLN A 741 29.33 10.43 0.10
CA GLN A 741 29.90 9.15 -0.34
C GLN A 741 30.14 8.19 0.85
N ASN A 742 29.08 7.63 1.47
CA ASN A 742 29.12 6.65 2.57
C ASN A 742 30.53 6.29 3.10
N THR A 743 31.11 7.19 3.90
CA THR A 743 32.54 7.20 4.26
C THR A 743 32.95 6.08 5.23
N VAL A 744 32.03 5.18 5.57
CA VAL A 744 32.30 4.10 6.51
C VAL A 744 33.21 3.09 5.85
N THR A 745 34.45 3.06 6.31
CA THR A 745 35.41 2.02 5.93
C THR A 745 34.98 0.71 6.58
N ILE A 746 34.53 -0.25 5.77
CA ILE A 746 34.06 -1.55 6.25
C ILE A 746 35.28 -2.38 6.66
N LYS A 747 35.40 -2.68 7.96
CA LYS A 747 36.51 -3.47 8.50
C LYS A 747 36.49 -4.90 7.95
N LYS A 748 37.68 -5.50 7.81
CA LYS A 748 37.83 -6.89 7.35
C LYS A 748 37.07 -7.88 8.24
N GLU A 749 37.21 -7.73 9.56
CA GLU A 749 36.52 -8.55 10.57
C GLU A 749 34.97 -8.48 10.46
N TRP A 750 34.42 -7.35 10.01
CA TRP A 750 32.98 -7.22 9.79
C TRP A 750 32.52 -8.04 8.58
N ARG A 751 33.30 -8.01 7.49
CA ARG A 751 33.00 -8.81 6.28
C ARG A 751 33.13 -10.30 6.56
N GLU A 752 34.21 -10.70 7.24
CA GLU A 752 34.44 -12.10 7.63
C GLU A 752 33.28 -12.62 8.50
N LEU A 753 32.86 -11.86 9.51
CA LEU A 753 31.70 -12.23 10.33
C LEU A 753 30.40 -12.30 9.51
N MET A 754 30.16 -11.37 8.59
CA MET A 754 28.97 -11.40 7.73
C MET A 754 28.94 -12.60 6.77
N ASP A 755 30.09 -12.99 6.21
CA ASP A 755 30.19 -14.19 5.37
C ASP A 755 29.89 -15.46 6.18
N GLU A 756 30.52 -15.61 7.36
CA GLU A 756 30.26 -16.73 8.28
C GLU A 756 28.77 -16.83 8.69
N VAL A 757 28.19 -15.71 9.10
CA VAL A 757 26.80 -15.64 9.57
C VAL A 757 25.80 -15.83 8.41
N SER A 758 26.12 -15.34 7.22
CA SER A 758 25.30 -15.55 6.01
C SER A 758 25.18 -17.04 5.68
N GLU A 759 26.29 -17.78 5.72
CA GLU A 759 26.29 -19.23 5.48
C GLU A 759 25.50 -19.99 6.56
N LEU A 760 25.73 -19.65 7.83
CA LEU A 760 25.04 -20.27 8.96
C LEU A 760 23.52 -20.06 8.89
N THR A 761 23.08 -18.82 8.68
CA THR A 761 21.65 -18.48 8.59
C THR A 761 20.98 -19.12 7.38
N THR A 762 21.67 -19.20 6.23
CA THR A 762 21.16 -19.88 5.03
C THR A 762 20.92 -21.37 5.29
N LYS A 763 21.88 -22.03 5.94
CA LYS A 763 21.77 -23.46 6.26
C LYS A 763 20.59 -23.73 7.18
N GLU A 764 20.41 -22.93 8.23
CA GLU A 764 19.28 -23.11 9.15
C GLU A 764 17.94 -22.82 8.48
N TYR A 765 17.87 -21.76 7.65
CA TYR A 765 16.67 -21.45 6.89
C TYR A 765 16.28 -22.61 5.97
N LYS A 766 17.24 -23.17 5.22
CA LYS A 766 16.98 -24.31 4.32
C LYS A 766 16.56 -25.56 5.08
N LYS A 767 17.19 -25.85 6.22
CA LYS A 767 16.84 -26.96 7.10
C LYS A 767 15.37 -26.91 7.53
N VAL A 768 14.87 -25.73 7.91
CA VAL A 768 13.49 -25.55 8.36
C VAL A 768 12.50 -25.51 7.20
N VAL A 769 12.79 -24.77 6.13
CA VAL A 769 11.81 -24.46 5.08
C VAL A 769 11.78 -25.51 3.97
N TYR A 770 12.93 -26.08 3.59
CA TYR A 770 13.07 -26.97 2.44
C TYR A 770 13.37 -28.42 2.82
N GLU A 771 14.17 -28.68 3.86
CA GLU A 771 14.57 -30.04 4.24
C GLU A 771 13.55 -30.72 5.18
N ASN A 772 12.80 -29.95 5.97
CA ASN A 772 11.75 -30.50 6.82
C ASN A 772 10.47 -30.81 6.02
N SER A 773 10.22 -32.09 5.80
CA SER A 773 9.06 -32.60 5.04
C SER A 773 7.69 -32.20 5.61
N ASP A 774 7.60 -31.95 6.91
CA ASP A 774 6.35 -31.58 7.58
C ASP A 774 6.10 -30.07 7.65
N PHE A 775 7.11 -29.25 7.33
CA PHE A 775 7.01 -27.80 7.39
C PHE A 775 5.90 -27.24 6.50
N VAL A 776 5.78 -27.74 5.26
CA VAL A 776 4.74 -27.27 4.32
C VAL A 776 3.34 -27.56 4.85
N LYS A 777 3.15 -28.71 5.51
CA LYS A 777 1.87 -29.06 6.13
C LYS A 777 1.59 -28.13 7.30
N TYR A 778 2.55 -27.97 8.22
CA TYR A 778 2.43 -27.04 9.35
C TYR A 778 2.09 -25.63 8.88
N PHE A 779 2.81 -25.10 7.90
CA PHE A 779 2.58 -23.79 7.32
C PHE A 779 1.13 -23.60 6.81
N ARG A 780 0.57 -24.60 6.13
CA ARG A 780 -0.82 -24.55 5.63
C ARG A 780 -1.86 -24.58 6.75
N TYR A 781 -1.57 -25.25 7.87
CA TYR A 781 -2.46 -25.27 9.04
C TYR A 781 -2.31 -24.03 9.92
N ALA A 782 -1.09 -23.63 10.26
CA ALA A 782 -0.78 -22.54 11.18
C ALA A 782 -1.01 -21.14 10.60
N THR A 783 -1.30 -21.03 9.30
CA THR A 783 -1.53 -19.75 8.62
C THR A 783 -2.78 -19.81 7.72
N PRO A 784 -3.38 -18.64 7.37
CA PRO A 784 -4.48 -18.56 6.42
C PRO A 784 -4.02 -18.63 4.95
N GLN A 785 -2.90 -19.30 4.63
CA GLN A 785 -2.32 -19.29 3.28
C GLN A 785 -3.30 -19.79 2.23
N ILE A 786 -4.02 -20.89 2.52
CA ILE A 786 -4.97 -21.51 1.61
C ILE A 786 -6.10 -20.53 1.29
N GLU A 787 -6.63 -19.90 2.33
CA GLU A 787 -7.77 -19.00 2.25
C GLU A 787 -7.39 -17.68 1.57
N ILE A 788 -6.19 -17.14 1.83
CA ILE A 788 -5.63 -15.99 1.10
C ILE A 788 -5.63 -16.23 -0.41
N GLY A 789 -5.31 -17.45 -0.86
CA GLY A 789 -5.33 -17.82 -2.28
C GLY A 789 -6.73 -17.83 -2.91
N LYS A 790 -7.78 -17.97 -2.09
CA LYS A 790 -9.19 -17.93 -2.51
C LYS A 790 -9.76 -16.50 -2.52
N LEU A 791 -9.04 -15.51 -1.97
CA LEU A 791 -9.55 -14.15 -1.86
C LEU A 791 -9.43 -13.33 -3.16
N ASN A 792 -10.41 -12.46 -3.37
CA ASN A 792 -10.42 -11.44 -4.43
C ASN A 792 -9.55 -10.22 -4.07
N LEU A 793 -8.29 -10.50 -3.74
CA LEU A 793 -7.30 -9.52 -3.28
C LEU A 793 -6.70 -8.72 -4.45
N GLY A 794 -6.28 -9.42 -5.51
CA GLY A 794 -5.77 -8.83 -6.74
C GLY A 794 -6.11 -9.69 -7.97
N SER A 795 -5.76 -9.19 -9.16
CA SER A 795 -5.93 -9.87 -10.44
C SER A 795 -5.08 -11.15 -10.54
N ARG A 796 -3.90 -11.12 -9.94
CA ARG A 796 -2.88 -12.17 -9.99
C ARG A 796 -3.29 -13.44 -9.23
N PRO A 797 -3.04 -14.65 -9.76
CA PRO A 797 -3.08 -15.90 -9.00
C PRO A 797 -2.03 -15.91 -7.86
N SER A 798 -2.31 -16.65 -6.78
CA SER A 798 -1.40 -16.73 -5.62
C SER A 798 -0.23 -17.71 -5.79
N LYS A 799 -0.25 -18.59 -6.80
CA LYS A 799 0.79 -19.60 -7.08
C LYS A 799 1.13 -19.64 -8.58
N ARG A 800 2.35 -20.07 -8.92
CA ARG A 800 2.76 -20.32 -10.33
C ARG A 800 2.27 -21.70 -10.82
N LYS A 801 2.36 -22.74 -9.99
CA LYS A 801 1.88 -24.12 -10.20
C LYS A 801 1.52 -24.76 -8.84
N ASP A 802 0.84 -25.90 -8.83
CA ASP A 802 0.67 -26.68 -7.59
C ASP A 802 2.01 -27.28 -7.14
N GLY A 803 2.40 -27.06 -5.88
CA GLY A 803 3.69 -27.52 -5.35
C GLY A 803 4.03 -27.04 -3.93
N ASN A 804 5.33 -27.16 -3.59
CA ASN A 804 5.95 -26.80 -2.32
C ASN A 804 6.24 -25.27 -2.20
N VAL A 805 7.03 -24.83 -1.22
CA VAL A 805 7.32 -23.39 -0.95
C VAL A 805 7.97 -22.69 -2.16
N GLU A 806 8.72 -23.44 -2.98
CA GLU A 806 9.34 -22.97 -4.23
C GLU A 806 8.29 -22.43 -5.20
N SER A 807 7.13 -23.10 -5.28
CA SER A 807 6.00 -22.73 -6.15
C SER A 807 5.20 -21.52 -5.64
N LEU A 808 5.36 -21.20 -4.34
CA LEU A 808 4.73 -20.06 -3.70
C LEU A 808 5.52 -18.79 -4.00
N ARG A 809 4.80 -17.71 -4.34
CA ARG A 809 5.40 -16.39 -4.53
C ARG A 809 5.77 -15.74 -3.21
N ALA A 810 6.68 -14.77 -3.24
CA ALA A 810 7.11 -14.06 -2.04
C ALA A 810 5.98 -13.29 -1.33
N ILE A 811 4.99 -12.73 -2.04
CA ILE A 811 3.89 -11.99 -1.42
C ILE A 811 3.02 -12.90 -0.52
N PRO A 812 2.42 -14.01 -1.01
CA PRO A 812 1.70 -14.94 -0.15
C PRO A 812 2.54 -15.52 0.99
N TRP A 813 3.84 -15.74 0.77
CA TRP A 813 4.77 -16.20 1.81
C TRP A 813 4.84 -15.22 2.99
N VAL A 814 5.25 -13.98 2.73
CA VAL A 814 5.39 -12.95 3.77
C VAL A 814 4.04 -12.60 4.40
N PHE A 815 2.98 -12.54 3.59
CA PHE A 815 1.66 -12.15 4.06
C PHE A 815 1.04 -13.18 4.99
N SER A 816 1.19 -14.48 4.72
CA SER A 816 0.63 -15.54 5.56
C SER A 816 1.26 -15.55 6.97
N TRP A 817 2.58 -15.37 7.07
CA TRP A 817 3.28 -15.26 8.36
C TRP A 817 3.07 -13.91 9.07
N THR A 818 2.66 -12.87 8.34
CA THR A 818 2.22 -11.61 8.94
C THR A 818 0.88 -11.78 9.65
N GLN A 819 -0.04 -12.55 9.05
CA GLN A 819 -1.37 -12.80 9.62
C GLN A 819 -1.30 -13.51 10.97
N ASN A 820 -0.49 -14.57 11.08
CA ASN A 820 -0.36 -15.34 12.33
C ASN A 820 0.57 -14.70 13.38
N ARG A 821 1.09 -13.49 13.12
CA ARG A 821 1.95 -12.72 14.03
C ARG A 821 3.29 -13.36 14.38
N MET A 822 3.72 -14.37 13.62
CA MET A 822 5.05 -14.97 13.78
C MET A 822 6.10 -14.25 12.93
N HIS A 823 5.75 -13.68 11.77
CA HIS A 823 6.67 -13.01 10.85
C HIS A 823 7.91 -13.83 10.45
N LEU A 824 7.77 -15.16 10.39
CA LEU A 824 8.85 -16.13 10.15
C LEU A 824 9.78 -15.76 9.00
N SER A 825 9.21 -15.25 7.90
CA SER A 825 9.94 -14.89 6.67
C SER A 825 11.03 -13.82 6.85
N VAL A 826 11.03 -13.08 7.95
CA VAL A 826 11.97 -11.97 8.18
C VAL A 826 13.12 -12.34 9.10
N TRP A 827 12.89 -13.20 10.10
CA TRP A 827 13.88 -13.46 11.16
C TRP A 827 14.46 -14.88 11.16
N LEU A 828 13.84 -15.84 10.47
CA LEU A 828 14.31 -17.22 10.49
C LEU A 828 15.78 -17.33 10.04
N GLY A 829 16.59 -18.01 10.83
CA GLY A 829 18.04 -18.15 10.69
C GLY A 829 18.83 -17.18 11.58
N ILE A 830 18.24 -16.07 12.03
CA ILE A 830 18.93 -15.11 12.92
C ILE A 830 19.16 -15.71 14.31
N GLU A 831 18.30 -16.63 14.76
CA GLU A 831 18.41 -17.24 16.09
C GLU A 831 19.71 -18.02 16.31
N VAL A 832 20.24 -18.67 15.27
CA VAL A 832 21.46 -19.49 15.41
C VAL A 832 22.72 -18.64 15.52
N VAL A 833 22.62 -17.37 15.16
CA VAL A 833 23.72 -16.39 15.27
C VAL A 833 24.02 -16.10 16.74
N LEU A 834 23.02 -16.12 17.62
CA LEU A 834 23.22 -15.88 19.05
C LEU A 834 24.21 -16.88 19.67
N ASP A 835 23.91 -18.17 19.52
CA ASP A 835 24.74 -19.25 20.05
C ASP A 835 26.14 -19.19 19.43
N TYR A 836 26.23 -18.91 18.11
CA TYR A 836 27.50 -18.75 17.41
C TYR A 836 28.36 -17.60 17.97
N LEU A 837 27.78 -16.43 18.19
CA LEU A 837 28.49 -15.26 18.70
C LEU A 837 28.96 -15.43 20.14
N ILE A 838 28.15 -16.07 20.99
CA ILE A 838 28.51 -16.36 22.38
C ILE A 838 29.66 -17.36 22.43
N ASN A 839 29.53 -18.50 21.73
CA ASN A 839 30.53 -19.56 21.74
C ASN A 839 31.88 -19.10 21.19
N ASN A 840 31.88 -18.24 20.17
CA ASN A 840 33.09 -17.70 19.56
C ASN A 840 33.53 -16.34 20.13
N LYS A 841 32.84 -15.81 21.16
CA LYS A 841 33.11 -14.50 21.79
C LYS A 841 33.12 -13.31 20.80
N LYS A 842 32.33 -13.39 19.72
CA LYS A 842 32.26 -12.39 18.64
C LYS A 842 31.11 -11.35 18.79
N LEU A 843 30.31 -11.41 19.85
CA LEU A 843 29.16 -10.49 20.04
C LEU A 843 29.56 -9.00 19.97
N HIS A 844 30.70 -8.63 20.54
CA HIS A 844 31.20 -7.25 20.53
C HIS A 844 31.45 -6.71 19.11
N ILE A 845 31.81 -7.57 18.15
CA ILE A 845 32.01 -7.20 16.75
C ILE A 845 30.67 -6.82 16.14
N LEU A 846 29.61 -7.60 16.38
CA LEU A 846 28.29 -7.30 15.85
C LEU A 846 27.67 -6.03 16.46
N GLN A 847 27.92 -5.78 17.75
CA GLN A 847 27.55 -4.53 18.43
C GLN A 847 28.30 -3.32 17.85
N ASP A 848 29.59 -3.47 17.56
CA ASP A 848 30.40 -2.46 16.87
C ASP A 848 29.86 -2.18 15.46
N MET A 849 29.52 -3.23 14.70
CA MET A 849 28.88 -3.11 13.39
C MET A 849 27.54 -2.36 13.50
N TYR A 850 26.68 -2.71 14.44
CA TYR A 850 25.39 -2.03 14.61
C TYR A 850 25.56 -0.53 14.90
N LYS A 851 26.57 -0.16 15.69
CA LYS A 851 26.84 1.24 16.05
C LYS A 851 27.45 2.05 14.91
N ASN A 852 28.35 1.43 14.13
CA ASN A 852 29.24 2.15 13.23
C ASN A 852 29.03 1.86 11.74
N TRP A 853 28.23 0.85 11.39
CA TRP A 853 27.95 0.46 10.00
C TRP A 853 26.45 0.62 9.66
N PRO A 854 26.06 1.63 8.86
CA PRO A 854 24.67 1.93 8.51
C PRO A 854 23.88 0.75 7.95
N PHE A 855 24.53 -0.17 7.22
CA PHE A 855 23.94 -1.42 6.75
C PHE A 855 23.46 -2.30 7.90
N CYS A 856 24.33 -2.55 8.88
CA CYS A 856 24.01 -3.35 10.06
C CYS A 856 22.95 -2.63 10.92
N THR A 857 23.09 -1.31 11.12
CA THR A 857 22.09 -0.50 11.83
C THR A 857 20.71 -0.61 11.17
N SER A 858 20.65 -0.41 9.85
CA SER A 858 19.39 -0.49 9.10
C SER A 858 18.78 -1.89 9.16
N PHE A 859 19.61 -2.94 9.12
CA PHE A 859 19.15 -4.33 9.20
C PHE A 859 18.49 -4.62 10.55
N PHE A 860 19.19 -4.37 11.66
CA PHE A 860 18.65 -4.66 12.99
C PHE A 860 17.51 -3.74 13.40
N ASN A 861 17.45 -2.49 12.91
CA ASN A 861 16.28 -1.64 13.13
C ASN A 861 15.03 -2.22 12.45
N LEU A 862 15.18 -2.80 11.25
CA LEU A 862 14.09 -3.51 10.59
C LEU A 862 13.68 -4.78 11.35
N ILE A 863 14.65 -5.56 11.85
CA ILE A 863 14.37 -6.73 12.68
C ILE A 863 13.63 -6.32 13.96
N SER A 864 14.11 -5.30 14.68
CA SER A 864 13.46 -4.76 15.88
C SER A 864 12.02 -4.32 15.62
N MET A 865 11.76 -3.63 14.50
CA MET A 865 10.40 -3.27 14.09
C MET A 865 9.49 -4.49 13.87
N VAL A 866 10.00 -5.53 13.21
CA VAL A 866 9.23 -6.77 13.04
C VAL A 866 8.97 -7.46 14.37
N MET A 867 9.95 -7.49 15.28
CA MET A 867 9.78 -8.06 16.62
C MET A 867 8.75 -7.28 17.46
N ALA A 868 8.68 -5.96 17.32
CA ALA A 868 7.65 -5.13 17.95
C ALA A 868 6.21 -5.48 17.50
N LYS A 869 6.06 -6.11 16.33
CA LYS A 869 4.77 -6.52 15.76
C LYS A 869 4.46 -8.00 15.96
N ALA A 870 5.48 -8.81 16.19
CA ALA A 870 5.33 -10.22 16.50
C ALA A 870 4.60 -10.43 17.83
N SER A 871 3.88 -11.54 17.95
CA SER A 871 3.23 -11.92 19.21
C SER A 871 3.33 -13.43 19.41
N LEU A 872 4.10 -13.83 20.42
CA LEU A 872 4.26 -15.24 20.79
C LEU A 872 2.93 -15.87 21.23
N GLN A 873 2.15 -15.14 22.04
CA GLN A 873 0.83 -15.57 22.53
C GLN A 873 -0.16 -15.79 21.38
N ILE A 874 -0.26 -14.84 20.44
CA ILE A 874 -1.16 -15.00 19.29
C ILE A 874 -0.66 -16.13 18.39
N ALA A 875 0.63 -16.19 18.07
CA ALA A 875 1.18 -17.26 17.23
C ALA A 875 0.99 -18.65 17.84
N GLU A 876 1.03 -18.78 19.17
CA GLU A 876 0.68 -20.00 19.89
C GLU A 876 -0.80 -20.37 19.74
N GLU A 877 -1.71 -19.39 19.83
CA GLU A 877 -3.15 -19.63 19.67
C GLU A 877 -3.53 -20.15 18.27
N TYR A 878 -2.78 -19.78 17.22
CA TYR A 878 -2.96 -20.34 15.87
C TYR A 878 -2.67 -21.84 15.81
N ASP A 879 -1.88 -22.43 16.73
CA ASP A 879 -1.62 -23.87 16.75
C ASP A 879 -2.88 -24.69 17.10
N ILE A 880 -3.98 -24.08 17.56
CA ILE A 880 -5.28 -24.77 17.67
C ILE A 880 -5.76 -25.29 16.30
N LEU A 881 -5.34 -24.66 15.21
CA LEU A 881 -5.65 -25.07 13.85
C LEU A 881 -4.77 -26.21 13.34
N VAL A 882 -3.74 -26.58 14.11
CA VAL A 882 -2.67 -27.50 13.71
C VAL A 882 -2.92 -28.88 14.35
N PRO A 883 -2.83 -29.98 13.58
CA PRO A 883 -2.87 -31.34 14.13
C PRO A 883 -1.80 -31.57 15.20
N GLU A 884 -2.09 -32.40 16.22
CA GLU A 884 -1.19 -32.64 17.37
C GLU A 884 0.21 -33.09 16.93
N GLU A 885 0.30 -33.95 15.92
CA GLU A 885 1.55 -34.47 15.39
C GLU A 885 2.45 -33.39 14.74
N LEU A 886 1.93 -32.21 14.42
CA LEU A 886 2.67 -31.10 13.82
C LEU A 886 2.95 -29.94 14.80
N LYS A 887 2.32 -29.92 15.98
CA LYS A 887 2.46 -28.81 16.94
C LYS A 887 3.87 -28.60 17.46
N TYR A 888 4.70 -29.65 17.47
CA TYR A 888 6.11 -29.55 17.84
C TYR A 888 6.87 -28.53 16.98
N ILE A 889 6.49 -28.35 15.71
CA ILE A 889 7.09 -27.35 14.82
C ILE A 889 6.79 -25.94 15.35
N GLY A 890 5.55 -25.66 15.75
CA GLY A 890 5.16 -24.37 16.31
C GLY A 890 5.93 -24.02 17.58
N ILE A 891 6.10 -25.00 18.48
CA ILE A 891 6.91 -24.86 19.70
C ILE A 891 8.37 -24.51 19.34
N ILE A 892 8.99 -25.28 18.45
CA ILE A 892 10.37 -25.03 17.99
C ILE A 892 10.50 -23.64 17.40
N LEU A 893 9.58 -23.24 16.51
CA LEU A 893 9.63 -21.92 15.86
C LEU A 893 9.46 -20.77 16.86
N ARG A 894 8.59 -20.91 17.87
CA ARG A 894 8.44 -19.89 18.93
C ARG A 894 9.67 -19.78 19.82
N GLU A 895 10.33 -20.89 20.14
CA GLU A 895 11.62 -20.86 20.87
C GLU A 895 12.72 -20.20 20.05
N LYS A 896 12.78 -20.48 18.75
CA LYS A 896 13.68 -19.79 17.81
C LYS A 896 13.41 -18.29 17.76
N LEU A 897 12.15 -17.88 17.69
CA LEU A 897 11.76 -16.46 17.72
C LEU A 897 12.23 -15.76 19.01
N LYS A 898 12.07 -16.40 20.18
CA LYS A 898 12.58 -15.87 21.46
C LYS A 898 14.09 -15.63 21.41
N LYS A 899 14.87 -16.57 20.87
CA LYS A 899 16.32 -16.40 20.69
C LYS A 899 16.67 -15.27 19.71
N SER A 900 15.95 -15.13 18.59
CA SER A 900 16.14 -14.00 17.68
C SER A 900 15.82 -12.65 18.35
N MET A 901 14.78 -12.61 19.18
CA MET A 901 14.42 -11.45 19.99
C MET A 901 15.54 -11.09 20.98
N GLU A 902 16.11 -12.08 21.68
CA GLU A 902 17.24 -11.90 22.61
C GLU A 902 18.48 -11.34 21.90
N LEU A 903 18.88 -11.93 20.76
CA LEU A 903 20.00 -11.41 19.97
C LEU A 903 19.76 -9.95 19.56
N THR A 904 18.54 -9.62 19.14
CA THR A 904 18.19 -8.26 18.72
C THR A 904 18.37 -7.28 19.89
N PHE A 905 17.93 -7.63 21.10
CA PHE A 905 18.17 -6.80 22.29
C PHE A 905 19.66 -6.65 22.60
N LEU A 906 20.44 -7.74 22.54
CA LEU A 906 21.89 -7.69 22.80
C LEU A 906 22.64 -6.82 21.80
N VAL A 907 22.27 -6.86 20.52
CA VAL A 907 22.93 -6.08 19.46
C VAL A 907 22.53 -4.61 19.51
N THR A 908 21.23 -4.33 19.67
CA THR A 908 20.69 -2.97 19.61
C THR A 908 20.79 -2.21 20.93
N ASN A 909 20.94 -2.93 22.04
CA ASN A 909 20.88 -2.41 23.41
C ASN A 909 19.55 -1.69 23.74
N GLU A 910 18.46 -2.07 23.07
CA GLU A 910 17.11 -1.59 23.36
C GLU A 910 16.54 -2.26 24.62
N LYS A 911 15.66 -1.57 25.36
CA LYS A 911 14.94 -2.16 26.51
C LYS A 911 13.63 -2.78 26.05
N THR A 912 13.00 -2.15 25.07
CA THR A 912 11.83 -2.63 24.34
C THR A 912 12.04 -2.35 22.87
N PHE A 913 11.50 -3.20 22.00
CA PHE A 913 11.69 -3.04 20.56
C PHE A 913 11.27 -1.65 20.06
N CYS A 914 12.03 -1.11 19.10
CA CYS A 914 11.88 0.22 18.53
C CYS A 914 12.14 1.39 19.51
N ASP A 915 12.93 1.20 20.56
CA ASP A 915 13.34 2.32 21.41
C ASP A 915 14.14 3.38 20.64
N ASN A 916 14.88 2.96 19.61
CA ASN A 916 15.62 3.82 18.71
C ASN A 916 14.74 4.49 17.61
N ASP A 917 13.46 4.09 17.49
CA ASP A 917 12.46 4.71 16.60
C ASP A 917 11.10 4.84 17.30
N GLN A 918 11.00 5.86 18.15
CA GLN A 918 9.80 6.16 18.93
C GLN A 918 8.55 6.43 18.07
N LEU A 919 8.71 6.87 16.82
CA LEU A 919 7.58 7.14 15.94
C LEU A 919 6.95 5.87 15.41
N THR A 920 7.79 4.95 14.97
CA THR A 920 7.36 3.61 14.55
C THR A 920 6.78 2.86 15.74
N LYS A 921 7.43 2.89 16.91
CA LYS A 921 6.93 2.28 18.14
C LYS A 921 5.50 2.73 18.47
N ARG A 922 5.28 4.05 18.58
CA ARG A 922 3.97 4.64 18.86
C ARG A 922 2.92 4.27 17.82
N SER A 923 3.31 4.24 16.54
CA SER A 923 2.41 3.86 15.44
C SER A 923 1.96 2.39 15.59
N ILE A 924 2.87 1.48 15.94
CA ILE A 924 2.54 0.07 16.22
C ILE A 924 1.61 -0.05 17.43
N GLU A 925 2.01 0.54 18.56
CA GLU A 925 1.25 0.49 19.82
C GLU A 925 -0.18 1.00 19.68
N SER A 926 -0.41 2.04 18.86
CA SER A 926 -1.75 2.60 18.64
C SER A 926 -2.76 1.62 18.03
N ARG A 927 -2.29 0.51 17.45
CA ARG A 927 -3.10 -0.49 16.74
C ARG A 927 -3.19 -1.82 17.48
N THR A 928 -2.26 -2.10 18.39
CA THR A 928 -2.09 -3.42 19.04
C THR A 928 -3.40 -3.97 19.63
N LYS A 929 -4.15 -3.15 20.38
CA LYS A 929 -5.44 -3.57 20.97
C LYS A 929 -6.48 -4.02 19.94
N TRP A 930 -6.53 -3.37 18.79
CA TRP A 930 -7.50 -3.69 17.75
C TRP A 930 -7.11 -4.97 17.00
N VAL A 931 -5.81 -5.13 16.71
CA VAL A 931 -5.33 -6.26 15.91
C VAL A 931 -5.44 -7.58 16.67
N ALA A 932 -5.25 -7.58 17.99
CA ALA A 932 -5.45 -8.78 18.81
C ALA A 932 -6.87 -9.36 18.67
N VAL A 933 -7.90 -8.50 18.66
CA VAL A 933 -9.30 -8.91 18.44
C VAL A 933 -9.47 -9.50 17.04
N CYS A 934 -8.91 -8.85 16.01
CA CYS A 934 -8.98 -9.33 14.64
C CYS A 934 -8.30 -10.70 14.47
N ASN A 935 -7.18 -10.94 15.15
CA ASN A 935 -6.49 -12.24 15.15
C ASN A 935 -7.33 -13.34 15.80
N LEU A 936 -7.88 -13.10 16.99
CA LEU A 936 -8.71 -14.10 17.69
C LEU A 936 -9.98 -14.46 16.90
N ILE A 937 -10.61 -13.47 16.25
CA ILE A 937 -11.74 -13.72 15.33
C ILE A 937 -11.28 -14.51 14.10
N GLN A 938 -10.11 -14.20 13.53
CA GLN A 938 -9.57 -14.95 12.40
C GLN A 938 -9.34 -16.43 12.76
N ILE A 939 -8.71 -16.71 13.90
CA ILE A 939 -8.47 -18.08 14.37
C ILE A 939 -9.78 -18.83 14.51
N GLN A 940 -10.78 -18.22 15.17
CA GLN A 940 -12.06 -18.85 15.38
C GLN A 940 -12.86 -19.06 14.08
N ALA A 941 -12.79 -18.11 13.15
CA ALA A 941 -13.40 -18.26 11.82
C ALA A 941 -12.74 -19.39 11.03
N LEU A 942 -11.40 -19.47 11.00
CA LEU A 942 -10.64 -20.54 10.35
C LEU A 942 -10.99 -21.90 10.94
N LYS A 943 -11.00 -22.02 12.27
CA LYS A 943 -11.31 -23.27 12.98
C LYS A 943 -12.68 -23.80 12.56
N ARG A 944 -13.72 -22.96 12.71
CA ARG A 944 -15.11 -23.33 12.39
C ARG A 944 -15.30 -23.66 10.91
N LEU A 945 -14.63 -22.94 10.00
CA LEU A 945 -14.68 -23.22 8.56
C LEU A 945 -14.04 -24.57 8.22
N ARG A 946 -12.84 -24.84 8.72
CA ARG A 946 -12.11 -26.09 8.46
C ARG A 946 -12.81 -27.30 9.06
N GLU A 947 -13.40 -27.17 10.25
CA GLU A 947 -14.24 -28.22 10.87
C GLU A 947 -15.50 -28.51 10.04
N LYS A 948 -16.18 -27.48 9.52
CA LYS A 948 -17.34 -27.66 8.62
C LYS A 948 -16.96 -28.34 7.30
N GLU A 949 -15.83 -27.96 6.68
CA GLU A 949 -15.33 -28.62 5.47
C GLU A 949 -14.99 -30.10 5.72
N ASN A 950 -14.35 -30.43 6.84
CA ASN A 950 -14.04 -31.81 7.22
C ASN A 950 -15.29 -32.66 7.46
N ASN A 951 -16.30 -32.11 8.15
CA ASN A 951 -17.57 -32.81 8.38
C ASN A 951 -18.34 -33.06 7.08
N ASN A 952 -18.34 -32.09 6.15
CA ASN A 952 -18.96 -32.26 4.83
C ASN A 952 -18.22 -33.32 3.98
N ASN A 953 -16.89 -33.36 4.03
CA ASN A 953 -16.10 -34.38 3.32
C ASN A 953 -16.30 -35.78 3.90
N ASN A 954 -16.42 -35.91 5.23
CA ASN A 954 -16.71 -37.20 5.89
C ASN A 954 -18.13 -37.69 5.59
N ASN A 955 -19.12 -36.80 5.54
CA ASN A 955 -20.48 -37.15 5.14
C ASN A 955 -20.57 -37.55 3.64
N ASN A 956 -19.85 -36.86 2.76
CA ASN A 956 -19.79 -37.24 1.33
C ASN A 956 -19.01 -38.55 1.08
N ASN A 957 -18.06 -38.91 1.93
CA ASN A 957 -17.40 -40.22 1.86
C ASN A 957 -18.28 -41.36 2.37
N ASN A 958 -19.14 -41.10 3.36
CA ASN A 958 -20.14 -42.09 3.81
C ASN A 958 -21.26 -42.31 2.79
N PHE A 959 -21.63 -41.29 1.99
CA PHE A 959 -22.57 -41.48 0.86
C PHE A 959 -21.94 -42.11 -0.39
N ASN A 960 -20.61 -42.20 -0.48
CA ASN A 960 -19.89 -42.83 -1.59
C ASN A 960 -19.40 -44.27 -1.28
N CYS A 961 -19.68 -44.80 -0.09
CA CYS A 961 -19.39 -46.19 0.27
C CYS A 961 -20.53 -47.17 -0.06
N ASP A 962 -21.74 -46.69 -0.38
CA ASP A 962 -22.88 -47.53 -0.75
C ASP A 962 -23.21 -47.55 -2.25
N THR A 963 -22.38 -46.95 -3.11
CA THR A 963 -22.57 -46.99 -4.58
C THR A 963 -21.28 -47.27 -5.35
N LYS A 964 -20.50 -48.27 -4.92
CA LYS A 964 -19.42 -48.87 -5.74
C LYS A 964 -19.50 -50.39 -5.71
N ASN A 965 -20.59 -50.93 -6.23
CA ASN A 965 -20.61 -52.24 -6.88
C ASN A 965 -21.81 -52.31 -7.83
N ASN A 966 -21.67 -51.69 -9.01
CA ASN A 966 -22.18 -52.22 -10.28
C ASN A 966 -21.87 -51.26 -11.44
N HIS A 967 -21.66 -51.86 -12.62
CA HIS A 967 -21.47 -51.28 -13.96
C HIS A 967 -20.04 -51.00 -14.46
N LYS A 968 -19.35 -52.09 -14.82
CA LYS A 968 -18.76 -52.21 -16.17
C LYS A 968 -19.73 -53.02 -17.04
N ARG A 969 -20.44 -52.38 -17.98
CA ARG A 969 -20.76 -52.94 -19.31
C ARG A 969 -21.52 -51.94 -20.18
N PHE A 970 -20.99 -51.83 -21.40
CA PHE A 970 -21.44 -51.14 -22.60
C PHE A 970 -22.95 -50.99 -22.80
N HIS A 971 -23.36 -49.80 -23.24
CA HIS A 971 -24.60 -49.56 -23.96
C HIS A 971 -24.50 -50.12 -25.39
N VAL A 972 -25.32 -51.11 -25.71
CA VAL A 972 -25.93 -51.30 -27.03
C VAL A 972 -27.40 -51.65 -26.79
N LEU A 973 -28.25 -50.76 -27.29
CA LEU A 973 -29.62 -50.89 -27.81
C LEU A 973 -30.59 -51.98 -27.31
N GLU A 974 -31.85 -51.52 -27.20
CA GLU A 974 -33.15 -52.25 -27.22
C GLU A 974 -33.78 -52.74 -25.90
N SER A 975 -34.88 -52.07 -25.54
CA SER A 975 -36.07 -52.64 -24.87
C SER A 975 -36.91 -53.46 -25.88
N PRO A 976 -37.96 -54.26 -25.52
CA PRO A 976 -38.77 -54.22 -24.29
C PRO A 976 -39.35 -55.57 -23.77
N ARG A 977 -40.17 -55.50 -22.70
CA ARG A 977 -41.17 -56.50 -22.19
C ARG A 977 -40.58 -57.74 -21.49
N SER A 978 -41.19 -58.38 -20.50
CA SER A 978 -42.41 -58.21 -19.69
C SER A 978 -42.32 -59.15 -18.47
N ASP A 979 -43.29 -59.03 -17.56
CA ASP A 979 -43.83 -60.09 -16.69
C ASP A 979 -43.09 -60.51 -15.42
N THR A 980 -43.53 -59.85 -14.35
CA THR A 980 -44.05 -60.43 -13.11
C THR A 980 -44.38 -61.93 -13.10
N ILE A 981 -44.05 -62.52 -11.94
CA ILE A 981 -44.66 -63.68 -11.27
C ILE A 981 -44.08 -65.05 -11.64
N GLU A 982 -43.45 -65.62 -10.61
CA GLU A 982 -43.60 -67.00 -10.14
C GLU A 982 -42.28 -67.78 -10.09
N LEU A 983 -41.67 -67.83 -8.91
CA LEU A 983 -41.22 -69.11 -8.36
C LEU A 983 -40.94 -68.98 -6.85
N LEU A 984 -41.65 -69.81 -6.08
CA LEU A 984 -41.27 -70.38 -4.78
C LEU A 984 -41.42 -69.45 -3.55
N LYS A 985 -42.50 -69.48 -2.76
CA LYS A 985 -43.38 -70.61 -2.39
C LYS A 985 -42.62 -71.92 -2.11
N LYS A 986 -41.89 -71.95 -0.99
CA LYS A 986 -41.91 -73.05 0.01
C LYS A 986 -40.78 -72.90 1.03
N LYS A 987 -41.06 -72.21 2.13
CA LYS A 987 -40.75 -72.61 3.53
C LYS A 987 -41.32 -71.55 4.46
N VAL A 988 -42.64 -71.65 4.60
CA VAL A 988 -43.44 -71.12 5.72
C VAL A 988 -43.35 -72.16 6.84
N GLU A 989 -43.23 -71.67 8.07
CA GLU A 989 -43.58 -72.27 9.36
C GLU A 989 -43.58 -73.80 9.48
N GLU A 990 -42.69 -74.33 10.33
CA GLU A 990 -43.02 -75.43 11.24
C GLU A 990 -42.02 -75.47 12.43
N LEU A 991 -42.56 -75.24 13.63
CA LEU A 991 -42.33 -75.98 14.91
C LEU A 991 -40.99 -75.74 15.65
N ASP A 992 -40.92 -75.62 16.99
CA ASP A 992 -41.79 -76.14 18.06
C ASP A 992 -41.50 -75.41 19.42
N LYS A 993 -42.53 -74.99 20.21
CA LYS A 993 -43.14 -75.65 21.40
C LYS A 993 -42.31 -75.71 22.70
N ASN A 994 -42.79 -75.11 23.80
CA ASN A 994 -43.57 -75.79 24.87
C ASN A 994 -43.66 -75.02 26.22
N HIS A 995 -44.88 -75.11 26.79
CA HIS A 995 -45.30 -75.09 28.20
C HIS A 995 -45.71 -73.81 28.95
N ASP A 996 -47.04 -73.72 29.10
CA ASP A 996 -47.84 -73.06 30.14
C ASP A 996 -47.46 -73.41 31.59
N ARG A 997 -47.77 -72.50 32.53
CA ARG A 997 -48.57 -72.80 33.74
C ARG A 997 -49.10 -71.54 34.46
N ILE A 998 -50.43 -71.48 34.52
CA ILE A 998 -51.32 -71.14 35.66
C ILE A 998 -51.71 -69.66 35.92
N ASN A 999 -53.03 -69.49 35.99
CA ASN A 999 -53.87 -68.30 36.18
C ASN A 999 -54.07 -67.86 37.65
N ASP A 1000 -54.68 -66.67 37.74
CA ASP A 1000 -55.63 -66.16 38.73
C ASP A 1000 -55.11 -65.59 40.07
N THR A 1001 -55.23 -64.27 40.24
CA THR A 1001 -56.29 -63.67 41.08
C THR A 1001 -56.26 -62.13 41.03
N SER A 1002 -57.45 -61.58 41.15
CA SER A 1002 -57.83 -60.17 41.07
C SER A 1002 -57.79 -59.43 42.42
N ILE A 1003 -57.89 -58.08 42.37
CA ILE A 1003 -58.54 -57.14 43.35
C ILE A 1003 -57.61 -56.22 44.21
N LYS A 1004 -57.81 -54.89 44.03
CA LYS A 1004 -57.68 -53.74 44.98
C LYS A 1004 -56.26 -53.29 45.42
N ASN A 1005 -55.91 -52.01 45.68
CA ASN A 1005 -56.59 -50.71 45.66
C ASN A 1005 -55.56 -49.60 46.09
N ILE A 1006 -55.94 -48.33 45.89
CA ILE A 1006 -55.67 -47.15 46.75
C ILE A 1006 -54.45 -46.22 46.50
N LYS A 1007 -54.84 -45.01 46.09
CA LYS A 1007 -54.33 -43.64 46.28
C LYS A 1007 -53.47 -43.32 47.53
N LYS A 1008 -52.49 -42.42 47.28
CA LYS A 1008 -52.04 -41.24 48.08
C LYS A 1008 -51.51 -41.47 49.52
N LYS A 1009 -50.34 -40.88 49.87
CA LYS A 1009 -50.18 -39.55 50.55
C LYS A 1009 -48.78 -39.33 51.20
N TYR A 1010 -48.40 -38.04 51.32
CA TYR A 1010 -47.54 -37.39 52.35
C TYR A 1010 -46.01 -37.63 52.32
N THR A 1011 -45.17 -36.64 51.97
CA THR A 1011 -44.59 -35.47 52.72
C THR A 1011 -43.38 -35.75 53.60
N THR A 1012 -42.40 -34.83 53.48
CA THR A 1012 -41.43 -34.33 54.48
C THR A 1012 -40.34 -35.27 55.03
N ASN A 1013 -39.08 -35.03 54.66
CA ASN A 1013 -38.06 -34.39 55.53
C ASN A 1013 -36.64 -34.45 54.93
N SER A 1014 -35.96 -33.30 54.93
CA SER A 1014 -34.49 -33.13 54.78
C SER A 1014 -33.76 -33.60 56.06
N PRO A 1015 -32.44 -33.94 56.03
CA PRO A 1015 -31.40 -32.89 56.12
C PRO A 1015 -30.01 -33.15 55.45
N LYS A 1016 -29.39 -32.03 55.04
CA LYS A 1016 -27.95 -31.61 55.11
C LYS A 1016 -26.84 -32.19 54.19
N MET A 1017 -26.22 -31.21 53.47
CA MET A 1017 -24.77 -30.91 53.23
C MET A 1017 -23.91 -31.91 52.43
N TYR A 1018 -23.04 -31.60 51.46
CA TYR A 1018 -22.47 -30.46 50.69
C TYR A 1018 -22.14 -31.09 49.29
N THR A 1019 -22.14 -30.46 48.11
CA THR A 1019 -21.11 -29.58 47.51
C THR A 1019 -21.48 -29.27 46.04
N SER A 1020 -21.06 -28.09 45.55
CA SER A 1020 -20.65 -27.75 44.16
C SER A 1020 -21.55 -28.07 42.96
N GLY A 1021 -21.93 -27.02 42.22
CA GLY A 1021 -22.45 -27.16 40.85
C GLY A 1021 -23.08 -25.89 40.30
N GLU A 1022 -22.27 -24.85 40.07
CA GLU A 1022 -22.66 -23.69 39.26
C GLU A 1022 -22.86 -24.11 37.80
N ASN A 1023 -24.09 -24.02 37.31
CA ASN A 1023 -24.41 -23.73 35.91
C ASN A 1023 -25.89 -23.36 35.77
N ALA A 1024 -26.14 -22.40 34.87
CA ALA A 1024 -27.42 -21.84 34.44
C ALA A 1024 -27.93 -20.62 35.21
N ASP A 1025 -27.54 -19.43 34.74
CA ASP A 1025 -28.41 -18.25 34.80
C ASP A 1025 -28.02 -17.19 33.73
N LEU A 1026 -28.21 -17.52 32.45
CA LEU A 1026 -28.37 -16.50 31.39
C LEU A 1026 -29.81 -15.98 31.47
N LYS A 1027 -30.03 -15.03 32.39
CA LYS A 1027 -31.32 -14.35 32.55
C LYS A 1027 -31.67 -13.50 31.33
N LYS A 1028 -32.96 -13.52 30.97
CA LYS A 1028 -33.63 -12.54 30.09
C LYS A 1028 -33.22 -11.12 30.52
N ILE A 1029 -32.37 -10.47 29.73
CA ILE A 1029 -31.99 -9.07 29.96
C ILE A 1029 -33.20 -8.19 29.65
N ASN A 1030 -33.65 -7.44 30.64
CA ASN A 1030 -34.71 -6.46 30.50
C ASN A 1030 -34.23 -5.35 29.56
N LYS A 1031 -35.01 -4.96 28.52
CA LYS A 1031 -34.63 -3.91 27.55
C LYS A 1031 -34.21 -2.59 28.21
N ARG A 1032 -34.73 -2.29 29.40
CA ARG A 1032 -34.35 -1.12 30.22
C ARG A 1032 -32.92 -1.22 30.78
N ASP A 1033 -32.50 -2.37 31.27
CA ASP A 1033 -31.18 -2.57 31.89
C ASP A 1033 -30.07 -2.49 30.83
N SER A 1034 -30.34 -3.07 29.66
CA SER A 1034 -29.47 -2.97 28.48
C SER A 1034 -29.24 -1.52 28.05
N TYR A 1035 -30.34 -0.75 27.91
CA TYR A 1035 -30.28 0.66 27.54
C TYR A 1035 -29.50 1.51 28.57
N ILE A 1036 -29.65 1.22 29.87
CA ILE A 1036 -28.92 1.89 30.95
C ILE A 1036 -27.42 1.59 30.87
N CYS A 1037 -27.03 0.33 30.65
CA CYS A 1037 -25.63 -0.08 30.50
C CYS A 1037 -24.95 0.62 29.31
N ILE A 1038 -25.60 0.62 28.15
CA ILE A 1038 -25.13 1.30 26.93
C ILE A 1038 -24.95 2.81 27.14
N LYS A 1039 -25.94 3.46 27.77
CA LYS A 1039 -25.88 4.89 28.07
C LYS A 1039 -24.77 5.20 29.07
N SER A 1040 -24.56 4.33 30.07
CA SER A 1040 -23.47 4.44 31.04
C SER A 1040 -22.09 4.34 30.37
N TYR A 1041 -21.90 3.37 29.48
CA TYR A 1041 -20.65 3.19 28.72
C TYR A 1041 -20.30 4.42 27.88
N LEU A 1042 -21.25 4.90 27.07
CA LEU A 1042 -21.03 6.06 26.20
C LEU A 1042 -20.84 7.34 27.01
N ASN A 1043 -21.56 7.51 28.13
CA ASN A 1043 -21.34 8.64 29.03
C ASN A 1043 -19.95 8.61 29.67
N LYS A 1044 -19.44 7.44 30.09
CA LYS A 1044 -18.08 7.28 30.62
C LYS A 1044 -17.03 7.71 29.58
N LYS A 1045 -17.19 7.31 28.31
CA LYS A 1045 -16.29 7.74 27.22
C LYS A 1045 -16.45 9.22 26.87
N LYS A 1046 -17.69 9.72 26.76
CA LYS A 1046 -18.01 11.13 26.49
C LYS A 1046 -17.45 12.07 27.54
N ASN A 1047 -17.52 11.71 28.83
CA ASN A 1047 -16.97 12.51 29.93
C ASN A 1047 -15.44 12.61 29.86
N LYS A 1048 -14.74 11.58 29.38
CA LYS A 1048 -13.31 11.66 29.11
C LYS A 1048 -12.99 12.63 27.96
N LEU A 1049 -13.89 12.75 26.97
CA LEU A 1049 -13.73 13.62 25.80
C LEU A 1049 -14.13 15.08 26.03
N LYS A 1050 -15.07 15.36 26.95
CA LYS A 1050 -15.44 16.75 27.32
C LYS A 1050 -14.22 17.57 27.78
N LYS A 1051 -13.17 16.93 28.30
CA LYS A 1051 -11.93 17.62 28.68
C LYS A 1051 -11.10 18.11 27.47
N ASN A 1052 -11.51 17.81 26.24
CA ASN A 1052 -10.79 18.19 25.02
C ASN A 1052 -11.40 19.44 24.35
N PRO A 1053 -10.69 20.59 24.30
CA PRO A 1053 -11.21 21.82 23.70
C PRO A 1053 -11.48 21.72 22.19
N LYS A 1054 -10.81 20.80 21.47
CA LYS A 1054 -11.06 20.54 20.05
C LYS A 1054 -12.46 19.99 19.80
N PHE A 1055 -13.06 19.26 20.73
CA PHE A 1055 -14.37 18.60 20.53
C PHE A 1055 -15.42 18.95 21.59
N HIS A 1056 -15.06 19.64 22.68
CA HIS A 1056 -15.94 19.97 23.80
C HIS A 1056 -17.26 20.61 23.38
N ALA A 1057 -17.20 21.75 22.68
CA ALA A 1057 -18.38 22.51 22.27
C ALA A 1057 -19.34 21.72 21.35
N LEU A 1058 -18.85 20.67 20.69
CA LEU A 1058 -19.62 19.83 19.78
C LEU A 1058 -20.29 18.65 20.50
N LEU A 1059 -19.71 18.20 21.62
CA LEU A 1059 -20.24 17.11 22.42
C LEU A 1059 -21.34 17.56 23.40
N GLU A 1060 -21.42 18.85 23.72
CA GLU A 1060 -22.40 19.39 24.66
C GLU A 1060 -23.73 19.83 24.02
N SER A 1061 -23.71 20.18 22.73
CA SER A 1061 -24.87 20.75 22.02
C SER A 1061 -26.07 19.81 21.84
N ASP A 1062 -25.95 18.52 22.19
CA ASP A 1062 -27.07 17.56 22.17
C ASP A 1062 -27.87 17.51 23.50
N SER A 1063 -27.51 18.31 24.50
CA SER A 1063 -28.16 18.27 25.84
C SER A 1063 -28.98 19.51 26.21
N SER A 1064 -29.07 20.51 25.33
CA SER A 1064 -29.74 21.79 25.62
C SER A 1064 -30.70 22.25 24.51
N ALA A 1065 -31.35 21.31 23.82
CA ALA A 1065 -32.64 21.64 23.22
C ALA A 1065 -33.66 21.58 24.36
N CYS A 1066 -34.10 22.74 24.85
CA CYS A 1066 -35.21 22.86 25.78
C CYS A 1066 -36.37 22.00 25.26
N PHE A 1067 -36.78 21.01 26.05
CA PHE A 1067 -38.18 20.61 26.02
C PHE A 1067 -38.97 21.86 26.44
N PRO A 1068 -39.89 22.39 25.61
CA PRO A 1068 -40.90 23.28 26.15
C PRO A 1068 -41.68 22.46 27.19
N SER A 1069 -41.88 23.04 28.37
CA SER A 1069 -42.75 22.48 29.39
C SER A 1069 -44.11 22.11 28.79
N GLU A 1070 -44.72 21.02 29.28
CA GLU A 1070 -46.05 20.49 28.93
C GLU A 1070 -47.23 21.45 29.24
N ALA A 1071 -47.02 22.76 29.17
CA ALA A 1071 -48.02 23.81 29.40
C ALA A 1071 -48.17 24.81 28.23
N GLU A 1072 -47.41 24.66 27.13
CA GLU A 1072 -47.49 25.57 25.96
C GLU A 1072 -47.85 24.88 24.64
N SER A 1073 -48.32 23.62 24.68
CA SER A 1073 -48.74 22.86 23.50
C SER A 1073 -50.23 22.98 23.14
N GLU A 1074 -50.97 23.91 23.74
CA GLU A 1074 -52.41 24.09 23.47
C GLU A 1074 -52.78 25.33 22.62
N ILE A 1075 -51.82 26.07 22.06
CA ILE A 1075 -52.13 27.29 21.27
C ILE A 1075 -51.75 27.18 19.77
N PHE A 1076 -51.37 26.00 19.28
CA PHE A 1076 -50.98 25.83 17.86
C PHE A 1076 -51.68 24.66 17.15
N TYR A 1077 -52.94 24.39 17.49
CA TYR A 1077 -53.77 23.35 16.85
C TYR A 1077 -55.20 23.80 16.51
N GLU A 1078 -55.40 25.03 16.04
CA GLU A 1078 -56.71 25.44 15.48
C GLU A 1078 -56.72 25.92 14.02
N ASP A 1079 -55.56 26.17 13.39
CA ASP A 1079 -55.54 26.57 11.97
C ASP A 1079 -54.84 25.51 11.12
N ILE A 1080 -55.59 24.51 10.68
CA ILE A 1080 -55.58 23.85 9.36
C ILE A 1080 -56.71 22.80 9.41
N LYS A 1081 -57.94 23.28 9.30
CA LYS A 1081 -59.08 22.48 8.81
C LYS A 1081 -59.36 22.94 7.39
N GLY A 1082 -59.21 22.01 6.45
CA GLY A 1082 -59.72 22.19 5.09
C GLY A 1082 -58.74 21.74 4.02
N THR A 1083 -58.71 20.43 3.74
CA THR A 1083 -59.28 19.85 2.50
C THR A 1083 -58.78 18.42 2.31
N ASP A 1084 -59.73 17.55 2.01
CA ASP A 1084 -59.58 16.12 1.76
C ASP A 1084 -58.60 15.78 0.63
N SER A 1085 -57.91 14.64 0.77
CA SER A 1085 -57.95 13.57 -0.25
C SER A 1085 -57.02 12.40 0.11
N LYS A 1086 -57.65 11.30 0.55
CA LYS A 1086 -57.37 9.89 0.22
C LYS A 1086 -55.90 9.45 0.10
N TYR A 1087 -55.42 8.67 1.06
CA TYR A 1087 -55.01 7.29 0.81
C TYR A 1087 -55.07 6.50 2.13
N GLN A 1088 -56.05 5.60 2.20
CA GLN A 1088 -56.29 4.72 3.33
C GLN A 1088 -55.26 3.57 3.36
N SER A 1089 -54.80 3.34 4.58
CA SER A 1089 -54.17 2.15 5.13
C SER A 1089 -54.68 0.81 4.60
N LEU A 1090 -53.75 -0.11 4.34
CA LEU A 1090 -53.95 -1.55 4.55
C LEU A 1090 -52.70 -2.12 5.24
N SER A 1091 -52.63 -1.92 6.55
CA SER A 1091 -51.81 -2.72 7.46
C SER A 1091 -52.71 -3.79 8.10
N LYS A 1092 -52.60 -5.04 7.67
CA LYS A 1092 -53.06 -6.19 8.45
C LYS A 1092 -52.20 -7.41 8.16
N GLY A 1093 -51.58 -7.91 9.24
CA GLY A 1093 -51.24 -9.31 9.42
C GLY A 1093 -50.01 -9.81 8.67
N ASN A 1094 -48.86 -9.77 9.32
CA ASN A 1094 -48.09 -10.97 9.59
C ASN A 1094 -47.11 -10.69 10.72
N GLU A 1095 -47.29 -11.40 11.83
CA GLU A 1095 -46.25 -11.63 12.82
C GLU A 1095 -45.09 -12.37 12.13
N SER A 1096 -44.20 -11.63 11.48
CA SER A 1096 -42.90 -12.15 11.07
C SER A 1096 -42.02 -12.16 12.31
N SER A 1097 -41.56 -13.35 12.70
CA SER A 1097 -40.56 -13.58 13.74
C SER A 1097 -39.42 -12.55 13.69
N ASP A 1098 -39.05 -12.01 14.86
CA ASP A 1098 -37.95 -11.05 15.06
C ASP A 1098 -36.60 -11.45 14.42
N ASP A 1099 -36.42 -12.73 14.06
CA ASP A 1099 -35.24 -13.23 13.34
C ASP A 1099 -35.08 -12.63 11.92
N ASP A 1100 -36.15 -12.20 11.26
CA ASP A 1100 -36.04 -11.59 9.92
C ASP A 1100 -35.69 -10.09 9.97
N ASN A 1101 -35.94 -9.39 11.08
CA ASN A 1101 -35.47 -8.02 11.28
C ASN A 1101 -33.98 -7.95 11.66
N ILE A 1102 -33.43 -8.97 12.33
CA ILE A 1102 -32.00 -9.04 12.68
C ILE A 1102 -31.11 -9.07 11.41
N LYS A 1103 -31.59 -9.68 10.31
CA LYS A 1103 -30.86 -9.74 9.04
C LYS A 1103 -30.69 -8.38 8.33
N THR A 1104 -31.50 -7.37 8.66
CA THR A 1104 -31.40 -6.05 8.00
C THR A 1104 -30.31 -5.14 8.59
N TYR A 1105 -29.75 -5.47 9.76
CA TYR A 1105 -28.76 -4.64 10.47
C TYR A 1105 -27.36 -5.25 10.61
N ILE A 1106 -27.20 -6.56 10.36
CA ILE A 1106 -25.93 -7.27 10.50
C ILE A 1106 -25.31 -7.50 9.12
N ASP A 1107 -24.38 -6.62 8.75
CA ASP A 1107 -23.52 -6.85 7.60
C ASP A 1107 -22.47 -7.94 7.97
N TYR A 1108 -22.26 -8.91 7.07
CA TYR A 1108 -21.28 -10.03 7.18
C TYR A 1108 -21.67 -11.18 8.13
N THR A 1109 -22.80 -11.83 7.87
CA THR A 1109 -23.27 -12.97 8.68
C THR A 1109 -22.53 -14.29 8.42
N SER A 1110 -21.75 -14.40 7.34
CA SER A 1110 -21.05 -15.63 7.00
C SER A 1110 -19.66 -15.72 7.63
N LEU A 1111 -19.25 -16.94 8.02
CA LEU A 1111 -17.89 -17.21 8.50
C LEU A 1111 -16.81 -16.84 7.47
N ASN A 1112 -17.11 -17.05 6.18
CA ASN A 1112 -16.21 -16.64 5.11
C ASN A 1112 -16.02 -15.13 5.13
N ASP A 1113 -17.10 -14.34 5.20
CA ASP A 1113 -16.98 -12.87 5.26
C ASP A 1113 -16.17 -12.42 6.47
N ALA A 1114 -16.42 -13.00 7.64
CA ALA A 1114 -15.63 -12.73 8.86
C ALA A 1114 -14.14 -13.00 8.65
N LEU A 1115 -13.80 -14.11 7.98
CA LEU A 1115 -12.42 -14.43 7.64
C LEU A 1115 -11.81 -13.40 6.68
N ILE A 1116 -12.50 -13.03 5.60
CA ILE A 1116 -12.01 -12.04 4.63
C ILE A 1116 -11.74 -10.70 5.31
N VAL A 1117 -12.71 -10.23 6.13
CA VAL A 1117 -12.59 -8.95 6.84
C VAL A 1117 -11.45 -9.01 7.85
N SER A 1118 -11.27 -10.13 8.57
CA SER A 1118 -10.15 -10.29 9.50
C SER A 1118 -8.79 -10.20 8.81
N ILE A 1119 -8.62 -10.85 7.65
CA ILE A 1119 -7.37 -10.83 6.88
C ILE A 1119 -7.01 -9.40 6.47
N LYS A 1120 -8.01 -8.65 6.01
CA LYS A 1120 -7.88 -7.23 5.64
C LYS A 1120 -7.57 -6.34 6.85
N ALA A 1121 -8.27 -6.55 7.96
CA ALA A 1121 -8.08 -5.77 9.18
C ALA A 1121 -6.68 -5.95 9.76
N ILE A 1122 -6.19 -7.19 9.86
CA ILE A 1122 -4.82 -7.48 10.33
C ILE A 1122 -3.80 -6.88 9.38
N ALA A 1123 -3.99 -6.97 8.06
CA ALA A 1123 -3.11 -6.34 7.08
C ALA A 1123 -3.03 -4.81 7.25
N ALA A 1124 -4.16 -4.14 7.49
CA ALA A 1124 -4.20 -2.71 7.75
C ALA A 1124 -3.58 -2.33 9.10
N GLY A 1125 -3.76 -3.17 10.12
CA GLY A 1125 -3.18 -2.97 11.45
C GLY A 1125 -1.68 -3.24 11.52
N MET A 1126 -1.19 -4.16 10.69
CA MET A 1126 0.20 -4.60 10.61
C MET A 1126 1.02 -3.86 9.53
N GLN A 1127 0.50 -2.78 8.95
CA GLN A 1127 1.21 -2.00 7.92
C GLN A 1127 2.71 -1.80 8.24
N ASN A 1128 3.55 -1.94 7.22
CA ASN A 1128 5.02 -1.89 7.26
C ASN A 1128 5.72 -3.15 7.83
N THR A 1129 5.11 -4.35 7.80
CA THR A 1129 5.72 -5.63 8.29
C THR A 1129 6.55 -6.39 7.27
N GLY A 1130 6.58 -5.94 6.02
CA GLY A 1130 7.32 -6.61 4.96
C GLY A 1130 8.80 -6.31 5.01
#